data_AF-A0A3P8XQN7-F1
#
_entry.id   AF-A0A3P8XQN7-F1
#
_cell.length_a   1.000
_cell.length_b   1.000
_cell.length_c   1.000
_cell.angle_alpha   90.00
_cell.angle_beta   90.00
_cell.angle_gamma   90.00
#
_symmetry.space_group_name_H-M   'P 1'
#
loop_
_entity.id
_entity.type
_entity.pdbx_description
1 polymer ?
#
loop_
_entity_poly.entity_id
_entity_poly.type
_entity_poly.pdbx_seq_one_letter_code
_entity_poly.pdbx_strand_id
1 'polypeptide(L)'
;SMCSFSCESPGRPLLFFSKPGIKHTTTMLLSDDGCTLFIGAQDVLLSLDVSQPNGVTDRQCLLDYNCPNFVRVLLPINSTHLYACGTFAYNPHDSYIVRLQFSSCLMPFIGQIGRCPFNPYQRNTAIVVGGELFTGTTHDFLGRTPIISRHLSKDGRPDVSQDTSVTLDDPIFVSSASDPSEGKVYFFFSEASEHRFLDDFRVSRVAQVCKDDIGGKRILQKRWTSFAKAELLCKPPKELPFNIIEDVFTFAPSEGDSTQDIFFYGVFTSQWALASGQSAVCIFHLRDIKDVFTGNYKIFKENQWSDRIDKKSNIGKCGLDNASDTTLMAVRESFLASRSVRPRGGVPVIISPNQRYSRVAALQTQAANGQVYNILFLLSESGFLHKVVLLEKGPHIIEEVQVFRQPQLVKNIILSNSKGVLFVGTSEGVTQVPVSQCNSYKSCAQCVLARDPLCGWDPASGRCARVSATSDSVWQDVEHGTAEKTCQGSLPVAPRCVTHKCFYALILSPVEVYTDLNEVVKLKCSKTSNLATLYWKSSKASPLPKHLFFTSRDEGLVFLATPDTLGIYHCVSVEQGYEEIATIYYVRQRVSPRIIDTQSAEVRTTTTIQRTTEAKDQMTTIKISQSSDTQTITENLEDMVNRSEAQTAKSYHSELVAVSFLLSLCVCLLGLGLFWWSQQGKWKCVPQDIPEGANSAENEPMK
;
A
#
# COMPACT_ATOMS: atom_id res chain seq x y z
N SER A 1 19.45 3.06 -7.22
CA SER A 1 18.63 4.21 -6.90
C SER A 1 17.25 3.74 -6.49
N MET A 2 16.96 3.83 -5.20
CA MET A 2 15.58 3.78 -4.70
C MET A 2 14.97 5.18 -4.85
N CYS A 3 13.89 5.31 -5.62
CA CYS A 3 13.15 6.58 -5.80
C CYS A 3 11.87 6.58 -4.96
N SER A 4 11.51 7.72 -4.36
CA SER A 4 10.24 7.91 -3.64
C SER A 4 9.41 9.01 -4.29
N PHE A 5 8.12 8.72 -4.50
CA PHE A 5 7.18 9.63 -5.15
C PHE A 5 5.97 9.85 -4.24
N SER A 6 5.74 11.10 -3.84
CA SER A 6 4.50 11.51 -3.18
C SER A 6 3.32 11.51 -4.17
N CYS A 7 2.09 11.45 -3.65
CA CYS A 7 0.85 11.37 -4.44
C CYS A 7 0.68 12.46 -5.52
N GLU A 8 1.32 13.62 -5.34
CA GLU A 8 1.27 14.78 -6.26
C GLU A 8 2.61 15.05 -6.96
N SER A 9 3.54 14.08 -6.95
CA SER A 9 4.87 14.30 -7.53
C SER A 9 4.77 14.53 -9.05
N PRO A 10 5.21 15.69 -9.58
CA PRO A 10 5.17 15.97 -11.01
C PRO A 10 6.08 15.01 -11.80
N GLY A 11 7.06 14.37 -11.14
CA GLY A 11 7.95 13.38 -11.75
C GLY A 11 7.31 12.01 -11.98
N ARG A 12 6.15 11.74 -11.36
CA ARG A 12 5.39 10.50 -11.51
C ARG A 12 3.88 10.75 -11.32
N PRO A 13 3.22 11.37 -12.30
CA PRO A 13 1.77 11.55 -12.23
C PRO A 13 1.09 10.18 -12.24
N LEU A 14 0.14 9.99 -11.33
CA LEU A 14 -0.71 8.81 -11.26
C LEU A 14 -2.09 9.16 -11.80
N LEU A 15 -2.68 8.23 -12.54
CA LEU A 15 -4.06 8.37 -12.99
C LEU A 15 -4.97 7.95 -11.83
N PHE A 16 -5.82 8.87 -11.39
CA PHE A 16 -6.77 8.62 -10.31
C PHE A 16 -8.19 8.77 -10.83
N PHE A 17 -8.95 7.69 -10.74
CA PHE A 17 -10.38 7.69 -11.04
C PHE A 17 -11.18 7.86 -9.75
N SER A 18 -12.02 8.89 -9.73
CA SER A 18 -13.06 9.09 -8.72
C SER A 18 -14.30 9.70 -9.36
N LYS A 19 -15.47 9.42 -8.79
CA LYS A 19 -16.74 10.00 -9.24
C LYS A 19 -17.50 10.57 -8.06
N PRO A 20 -17.98 11.83 -8.12
CA PRO A 20 -18.74 12.43 -7.04
C PRO A 20 -19.94 11.55 -6.63
N GLY A 21 -20.11 11.35 -5.32
CA GLY A 21 -21.19 10.52 -4.78
C GLY A 21 -20.89 9.02 -4.68
N ILE A 22 -19.83 8.52 -5.34
CA ILE A 22 -19.42 7.12 -5.27
C ILE A 22 -18.24 6.98 -4.32
N LYS A 23 -18.33 6.03 -3.38
CA LYS A 23 -17.29 5.73 -2.38
C LYS A 23 -17.10 4.22 -2.24
N HIS A 24 -16.05 3.81 -1.54
CA HIS A 24 -15.76 2.40 -1.22
C HIS A 24 -15.50 1.52 -2.45
N THR A 25 -14.79 2.04 -3.44
CA THR A 25 -14.34 1.34 -4.67
C THR A 25 -13.24 0.32 -4.36
N THR A 26 -13.58 -0.68 -3.57
CA THR A 26 -12.62 -1.61 -2.94
C THR A 26 -12.73 -3.04 -3.46
N THR A 27 -13.86 -3.40 -4.07
CA THR A 27 -14.03 -4.67 -4.77
C THR A 27 -13.76 -4.43 -6.24
N MET A 28 -12.77 -5.09 -6.82
CA MET A 28 -12.37 -4.89 -8.21
C MET A 28 -12.26 -6.24 -8.92
N LEU A 29 -12.54 -6.25 -10.22
CA LEU A 29 -12.38 -7.40 -11.09
C LEU A 29 -11.92 -6.90 -12.47
N LEU A 30 -10.78 -7.39 -12.93
CA LEU A 30 -10.29 -7.11 -14.28
C LEU A 30 -10.84 -8.17 -15.24
N SER A 31 -11.29 -7.75 -16.42
CA SER A 31 -11.68 -8.68 -17.50
C SER A 31 -10.49 -9.46 -18.04
N ASP A 32 -10.75 -10.62 -18.63
CA ASP A 32 -9.72 -11.51 -19.17
C ASP A 32 -8.83 -10.84 -20.24
N ASP A 33 -9.40 -9.93 -21.04
CA ASP A 33 -8.67 -9.14 -22.05
C ASP A 33 -7.89 -7.95 -21.46
N GLY A 34 -8.06 -7.68 -20.15
CA GLY A 34 -7.45 -6.56 -19.45
C GLY A 34 -7.95 -5.18 -19.89
N CYS A 35 -9.06 -5.11 -20.63
CA CYS A 35 -9.60 -3.86 -21.18
C CYS A 35 -10.73 -3.25 -20.35
N THR A 36 -11.39 -4.02 -19.48
CA THR A 36 -12.47 -3.53 -18.62
C THR A 36 -12.17 -3.81 -17.16
N LEU A 37 -12.25 -2.78 -16.33
CA LEU A 37 -12.19 -2.90 -14.88
C LEU A 37 -13.60 -2.75 -14.31
N PHE A 38 -14.13 -3.85 -13.76
CA PHE A 38 -15.37 -3.82 -13.00
C PHE A 38 -15.08 -3.47 -11.55
N ILE A 39 -15.87 -2.56 -10.98
CA ILE A 39 -15.69 -2.07 -9.61
C ILE A 39 -17.01 -2.21 -8.86
N GLY A 40 -16.98 -2.96 -7.76
CA GLY A 40 -18.00 -2.95 -6.72
C GLY A 40 -17.70 -1.84 -5.72
N ALA A 41 -18.60 -0.88 -5.63
CA ALA A 41 -18.55 0.24 -4.71
C ALA A 41 -19.73 0.19 -3.72
N GLN A 42 -19.91 1.26 -2.95
CA GLN A 42 -21.13 1.45 -2.17
C GLN A 42 -22.28 1.86 -3.10
N ASP A 43 -23.38 1.10 -3.07
CA ASP A 43 -24.64 1.32 -3.78
C ASP A 43 -24.56 1.26 -5.31
N VAL A 44 -23.40 0.91 -5.87
CA VAL A 44 -23.18 0.94 -7.32
C VAL A 44 -22.12 -0.05 -7.77
N LEU A 45 -22.34 -0.58 -8.97
CA LEU A 45 -21.34 -1.28 -9.76
C LEU A 45 -20.93 -0.41 -10.94
N LEU A 46 -19.63 -0.34 -11.19
CA LEU A 46 -19.05 0.40 -12.31
C LEU A 46 -18.35 -0.56 -13.26
N SER A 47 -18.45 -0.26 -14.55
CA SER A 47 -17.63 -0.86 -15.60
C SER A 47 -16.82 0.26 -16.24
N LEU A 48 -15.51 0.25 -16.01
CA LEU A 48 -14.59 1.23 -16.57
C LEU A 48 -13.84 0.63 -17.76
N ASP A 49 -13.88 1.31 -18.89
CA ASP A 49 -12.94 1.02 -19.98
C ASP A 49 -11.53 1.50 -19.57
N VAL A 50 -10.62 0.55 -19.45
CA VAL A 50 -9.19 0.76 -19.13
C VAL A 50 -8.30 0.38 -20.32
N SER A 51 -8.88 0.23 -21.51
CA SER A 51 -8.13 0.00 -22.75
C SER A 51 -7.30 1.22 -23.15
N GLN A 52 -7.78 2.43 -22.84
CA GLN A 52 -7.08 3.69 -23.05
C GLN A 52 -6.75 4.38 -21.73
N PRO A 53 -5.57 5.03 -21.62
CA PRO A 53 -5.13 5.67 -20.38
C PRO A 53 -6.00 6.85 -19.93
N ASN A 54 -6.75 7.50 -20.84
CA ASN A 54 -7.54 8.71 -20.54
C ASN A 54 -9.04 8.57 -20.91
N GLY A 55 -9.48 7.40 -21.38
CA GLY A 55 -10.82 7.19 -21.92
C GLY A 55 -11.71 6.40 -20.97
N VAL A 56 -12.20 7.03 -19.91
CA VAL A 56 -13.13 6.34 -19.00
C VAL A 56 -14.55 6.52 -19.51
N THR A 57 -14.99 5.60 -20.37
CA THR A 57 -16.43 5.41 -20.57
C THR A 57 -16.93 4.58 -19.39
N ASP A 58 -17.73 5.19 -18.51
CA ASP A 58 -18.28 4.47 -17.35
C ASP A 58 -19.73 4.04 -17.62
N ARG A 59 -20.00 2.75 -17.46
CA ARG A 59 -21.37 2.24 -17.34
C ARG A 59 -21.66 1.97 -15.87
N GLN A 60 -22.83 2.38 -15.42
CA GLN A 60 -23.23 2.26 -14.02
C GLN A 60 -24.44 1.35 -13.87
N CYS A 61 -24.39 0.54 -12.83
CA CYS A 61 -25.51 -0.25 -12.33
C CYS A 61 -25.81 0.28 -10.92
N LEU A 62 -26.83 1.13 -10.79
CA LEU A 62 -27.29 1.65 -9.52
C LEU A 62 -28.06 0.56 -8.76
N LEU A 63 -27.72 0.39 -7.49
CA LEU A 63 -28.41 -0.49 -6.58
C LEU A 63 -29.35 0.43 -5.77
N ASP A 64 -30.48 0.83 -6.35
CA ASP A 64 -31.40 1.82 -5.78
C ASP A 64 -32.07 1.32 -4.50
N TYR A 65 -31.60 1.79 -3.33
CA TYR A 65 -32.16 1.43 -2.02
C TYR A 65 -32.05 2.54 -0.98
N ASN A 66 -32.98 2.52 -0.03
CA ASN A 66 -33.00 3.41 1.13
C ASN A 66 -31.88 3.13 2.15
N CYS A 67 -31.10 2.06 1.98
CA CYS A 67 -30.07 1.61 2.94
C CYS A 67 -28.76 1.22 2.22
N PRO A 68 -27.58 1.47 2.81
CA PRO A 68 -26.29 1.24 2.15
C PRO A 68 -26.01 -0.23 1.83
N ASN A 69 -25.57 -0.50 0.61
CA ASN A 69 -25.14 -1.79 0.11
C ASN A 69 -23.68 -1.73 -0.37
N PHE A 70 -22.78 -2.40 0.34
CA PHE A 70 -21.38 -2.47 -0.06
C PHE A 70 -21.15 -3.76 -0.84
N VAL A 71 -20.75 -3.65 -2.10
CA VAL A 71 -20.39 -4.84 -2.89
C VAL A 71 -19.11 -5.47 -2.33
N ARG A 72 -19.17 -6.75 -1.95
CA ARG A 72 -18.06 -7.49 -1.31
C ARG A 72 -17.59 -8.70 -2.10
N VAL A 73 -18.38 -9.16 -3.06
CA VAL A 73 -17.99 -10.22 -4.01
C VAL A 73 -18.37 -9.74 -5.40
N LEU A 74 -17.42 -9.85 -6.34
CA LEU A 74 -17.62 -9.56 -7.75
C LEU A 74 -16.73 -10.48 -8.57
N LEU A 75 -17.32 -11.46 -9.26
CA LEU A 75 -16.60 -12.53 -9.93
C LEU A 75 -17.25 -12.85 -11.28
N PRO A 76 -16.51 -13.32 -12.28
CA PRO A 76 -17.10 -13.86 -13.50
C PRO A 76 -17.72 -15.23 -13.19
N ILE A 77 -19.03 -15.40 -13.38
CA ILE A 77 -19.68 -16.73 -13.22
C ILE A 77 -19.61 -17.54 -14.50
N ASN A 78 -19.63 -16.86 -15.64
CA ASN A 78 -19.44 -17.40 -16.98
C ASN A 78 -18.95 -16.28 -17.91
N SER A 79 -18.82 -16.55 -19.21
CA SER A 79 -18.32 -15.57 -20.18
C SER A 79 -19.21 -14.33 -20.34
N THR A 80 -20.51 -14.43 -20.06
CA THR A 80 -21.51 -13.38 -20.32
C THR A 80 -22.02 -12.68 -19.06
N HIS A 81 -21.90 -13.31 -17.88
CA HIS A 81 -22.45 -12.83 -16.62
C HIS A 81 -21.37 -12.68 -15.55
N LEU A 82 -21.52 -11.64 -14.74
CA LEU A 82 -20.83 -11.48 -13.47
C LEU A 82 -21.78 -11.88 -12.34
N TYR A 83 -21.23 -12.48 -11.29
CA TYR A 83 -21.89 -12.66 -10.02
C TYR A 83 -21.45 -11.54 -9.08
N ALA A 84 -22.40 -10.86 -8.45
CA ALA A 84 -22.13 -9.85 -7.43
C ALA A 84 -22.91 -10.15 -6.15
N CYS A 85 -22.30 -9.92 -5.00
CA CYS A 85 -22.95 -10.00 -3.70
C CYS A 85 -22.52 -8.83 -2.83
N GLY A 86 -23.49 -8.21 -2.16
CA GLY A 86 -23.27 -7.05 -1.31
C GLY A 86 -23.97 -7.17 0.04
N THR A 87 -23.51 -6.36 1.00
CA THR A 87 -23.95 -6.42 2.41
C THR A 87 -25.39 -6.02 2.62
N PHE A 88 -25.92 -5.15 1.74
CA PHE A 88 -27.29 -4.65 1.73
C PHE A 88 -27.86 -4.40 3.14
N ALA A 89 -27.30 -3.40 3.83
CA ALA A 89 -27.67 -3.02 5.20
C ALA A 89 -27.64 -4.18 6.21
N TYR A 90 -26.58 -4.99 6.18
CA TYR A 90 -26.44 -6.20 6.99
C TYR A 90 -27.54 -7.24 6.72
N ASN A 91 -27.95 -7.36 5.47
CA ASN A 91 -28.80 -8.44 4.99
C ASN A 91 -28.29 -8.86 3.60
N PRO A 92 -27.25 -9.68 3.50
CA PRO A 92 -26.55 -9.96 2.26
C PRO A 92 -27.46 -10.41 1.13
N HIS A 93 -27.30 -9.79 -0.04
CA HIS A 93 -28.00 -10.20 -1.25
C HIS A 93 -27.05 -10.32 -2.43
N ASP A 94 -27.37 -11.25 -3.33
CA ASP A 94 -26.63 -11.46 -4.56
C ASP A 94 -27.46 -11.22 -5.83
N SER A 95 -26.76 -11.06 -6.95
CA SER A 95 -27.38 -10.96 -8.26
C SER A 95 -26.41 -11.28 -9.40
N TYR A 96 -26.98 -11.47 -10.59
CA TYR A 96 -26.25 -11.74 -11.82
C TYR A 96 -26.31 -10.54 -12.76
N ILE A 97 -25.15 -10.06 -13.19
CA ILE A 97 -25.04 -8.88 -14.05
C ILE A 97 -24.63 -9.34 -15.45
N VAL A 98 -25.46 -9.04 -16.44
CA VAL A 98 -25.14 -9.27 -17.85
C VAL A 98 -24.07 -8.27 -18.29
N ARG A 99 -22.89 -8.73 -18.69
CA ARG A 99 -21.74 -7.88 -19.06
C ARG A 99 -22.09 -6.88 -20.18
N LEU A 100 -22.88 -7.31 -21.18
CA LEU A 100 -23.26 -6.48 -22.32
C LEU A 100 -24.33 -5.42 -22.00
N GLN A 101 -25.19 -5.68 -21.00
CA GLN A 101 -26.32 -4.84 -20.61
C GLN A 101 -26.12 -4.22 -19.22
N PHE A 102 -24.88 -3.82 -18.93
CA PHE A 102 -24.45 -3.36 -17.60
C PHE A 102 -25.29 -2.21 -17.02
N SER A 103 -25.87 -1.35 -17.87
CA SER A 103 -26.69 -0.19 -17.46
C SER A 103 -28.13 -0.53 -17.07
N SER A 104 -28.64 -1.71 -17.42
CA SER A 104 -30.05 -2.11 -17.23
C SER A 104 -30.24 -3.03 -16.04
N CYS A 105 -29.49 -2.76 -14.97
CA CYS A 105 -29.39 -3.58 -13.75
C CYS A 105 -30.70 -3.59 -12.94
N LEU A 106 -31.77 -4.18 -13.46
CA LEU A 106 -32.96 -4.53 -12.68
C LEU A 106 -32.66 -5.83 -11.95
N MET A 107 -31.94 -5.72 -10.83
CA MET A 107 -31.42 -6.89 -10.11
C MET A 107 -32.52 -7.48 -9.20
N PRO A 108 -33.02 -8.72 -9.45
CA PRO A 108 -33.65 -9.48 -8.40
C PRO A 108 -32.53 -9.89 -7.43
N PHE A 109 -32.51 -9.25 -6.27
CA PHE A 109 -31.61 -9.62 -5.21
C PHE A 109 -32.15 -10.89 -4.56
N ILE A 110 -31.42 -11.99 -4.68
CA ILE A 110 -31.78 -13.24 -4.00
C ILE A 110 -31.10 -13.17 -2.64
N GLY A 111 -31.88 -13.07 -1.57
CA GLY A 111 -31.37 -13.02 -0.20
C GLY A 111 -30.79 -14.38 0.16
N GLN A 112 -29.46 -14.51 0.08
CA GLN A 112 -28.76 -15.78 0.31
C GLN A 112 -27.62 -15.60 1.30
N ILE A 113 -27.78 -16.26 2.45
CA ILE A 113 -26.84 -16.20 3.57
C ILE A 113 -25.58 -17.02 3.25
N GLY A 114 -24.41 -16.56 3.71
CA GLY A 114 -23.15 -17.30 3.58
C GLY A 114 -22.46 -17.16 2.22
N ARG A 115 -22.92 -16.27 1.34
CA ARG A 115 -22.27 -15.96 0.05
C ARG A 115 -21.42 -14.70 0.07
N CYS A 116 -21.78 -13.73 0.90
CA CYS A 116 -20.97 -12.55 1.23
C CYS A 116 -21.26 -12.09 2.67
N PRO A 117 -20.42 -11.22 3.27
CA PRO A 117 -20.54 -10.87 4.68
C PRO A 117 -21.67 -9.86 4.92
N PHE A 118 -22.17 -9.85 6.15
CA PHE A 118 -23.15 -8.87 6.65
C PHE A 118 -22.50 -7.50 6.89
N ASN A 119 -21.33 -7.50 7.54
CA ASN A 119 -20.57 -6.29 7.84
C ASN A 119 -19.66 -5.90 6.67
N PRO A 120 -19.69 -4.65 6.16
CA PRO A 120 -18.85 -4.21 5.04
C PRO A 120 -17.34 -4.22 5.32
N TYR A 121 -16.94 -4.17 6.58
CA TYR A 121 -15.52 -4.18 6.99
C TYR A 121 -15.02 -5.59 7.30
N GLN A 122 -15.92 -6.57 7.36
CA GLN A 122 -15.55 -7.95 7.57
C GLN A 122 -14.88 -8.50 6.31
N ARG A 123 -13.79 -9.25 6.51
CA ARG A 123 -13.10 -9.91 5.41
C ARG A 123 -13.84 -11.17 4.98
N ASN A 124 -13.80 -11.44 3.69
CA ASN A 124 -14.34 -12.61 3.06
C ASN A 124 -13.38 -13.07 1.96
N THR A 125 -13.62 -14.25 1.42
CA THR A 125 -13.03 -14.66 0.15
C THR A 125 -14.05 -15.44 -0.66
N ALA A 126 -13.96 -15.33 -1.98
CA ALA A 126 -14.80 -16.08 -2.90
C ALA A 126 -14.05 -16.36 -4.20
N ILE A 127 -14.31 -17.52 -4.80
CA ILE A 127 -13.77 -17.93 -6.09
C ILE A 127 -14.83 -18.72 -6.86
N VAL A 128 -14.86 -18.55 -8.18
CA VAL A 128 -15.69 -19.37 -9.07
C VAL A 128 -14.83 -20.43 -9.72
N VAL A 129 -15.21 -21.70 -9.58
CA VAL A 129 -14.52 -22.83 -10.20
C VAL A 129 -15.53 -23.70 -10.93
N GLY A 130 -15.38 -23.86 -12.26
CA GLY A 130 -16.37 -24.59 -13.07
C GLY A 130 -17.75 -23.93 -13.13
N GLY A 131 -17.85 -22.64 -12.80
CA GLY A 131 -19.11 -21.91 -12.68
C GLY A 131 -19.90 -22.22 -11.41
N GLU A 132 -19.28 -22.84 -10.40
CA GLU A 132 -19.80 -23.00 -9.05
C GLU A 132 -19.08 -22.03 -8.12
N LEU A 133 -19.78 -21.49 -7.13
CA LEU A 133 -19.27 -20.44 -6.26
C LEU A 133 -18.79 -21.02 -4.93
N PHE A 134 -17.52 -20.81 -4.61
CA PHE A 134 -16.90 -21.19 -3.35
C PHE A 134 -16.69 -19.96 -2.48
N THR A 135 -17.10 -19.99 -1.22
CA THR A 135 -17.03 -18.83 -0.31
C THR A 135 -16.46 -19.19 1.04
N GLY A 136 -15.68 -18.27 1.62
CA GLY A 136 -15.27 -18.25 3.02
C GLY A 136 -15.74 -16.93 3.64
N THR A 137 -16.74 -16.99 4.52
CA THR A 137 -17.39 -15.83 5.13
C THR A 137 -18.08 -16.24 6.43
N THR A 138 -18.96 -15.40 6.99
CA THR A 138 -19.85 -15.76 8.10
C THR A 138 -21.29 -15.94 7.67
N HIS A 139 -22.01 -16.77 8.42
CA HIS A 139 -23.41 -17.12 8.19
C HIS A 139 -24.39 -16.23 9.00
N ASP A 140 -23.93 -15.51 10.02
CA ASP A 140 -24.80 -14.72 10.90
C ASP A 140 -24.49 -13.22 10.84
N PHE A 141 -25.49 -12.44 11.24
CA PHE A 141 -25.42 -10.98 11.35
C PHE A 141 -24.29 -10.49 12.26
N LEU A 142 -24.02 -11.20 13.36
CA LEU A 142 -22.98 -10.82 14.32
C LEU A 142 -21.57 -11.17 13.83
N GLY A 143 -21.44 -11.94 12.73
CA GLY A 143 -20.16 -12.38 12.20
C GLY A 143 -19.43 -13.38 13.09
N ARG A 144 -20.14 -14.19 13.88
CA ARG A 144 -19.56 -15.15 14.83
C ARG A 144 -19.55 -16.59 14.34
N THR A 145 -20.30 -16.89 13.28
CA THR A 145 -20.46 -18.24 12.72
C THR A 145 -19.73 -18.34 11.38
N PRO A 146 -18.43 -18.65 11.38
CA PRO A 146 -17.66 -18.79 10.15
C PRO A 146 -18.08 -20.02 9.35
N ILE A 147 -17.99 -19.93 8.03
CA ILE A 147 -18.38 -21.00 7.14
C ILE A 147 -17.56 -20.99 5.86
N ILE A 148 -17.18 -22.18 5.40
CA ILE A 148 -16.68 -22.44 4.06
C ILE A 148 -17.73 -23.26 3.32
N SER A 149 -18.16 -22.79 2.15
CA SER A 149 -19.27 -23.42 1.40
C SER A 149 -19.06 -23.37 -0.11
N ARG A 150 -19.73 -24.29 -0.81
CA ARG A 150 -19.98 -24.23 -2.24
C ARG A 150 -21.47 -24.02 -2.48
N HIS A 151 -21.75 -23.08 -3.37
CA HIS A 151 -23.06 -22.64 -3.80
C HIS A 151 -23.20 -22.78 -5.32
N LEU A 152 -24.45 -22.71 -5.80
CA LEU A 152 -24.77 -22.75 -7.23
C LEU A 152 -24.30 -24.06 -7.87
N SER A 153 -24.42 -25.15 -7.11
CA SER A 153 -23.93 -26.45 -7.55
C SER A 153 -24.66 -26.91 -8.82
N LYS A 154 -23.89 -27.49 -9.74
CA LYS A 154 -24.39 -27.91 -11.07
C LYS A 154 -24.80 -29.38 -11.09
N ASP A 155 -25.48 -29.77 -12.15
CA ASP A 155 -25.81 -31.16 -12.47
C ASP A 155 -26.66 -31.86 -11.39
N GLY A 156 -27.49 -31.09 -10.68
CA GLY A 156 -28.33 -31.60 -9.60
C GLY A 156 -27.57 -31.96 -8.31
N ARG A 157 -26.26 -31.66 -8.23
CA ARG A 157 -25.49 -31.84 -7.00
C ARG A 157 -25.97 -30.88 -5.90
N PRO A 158 -25.94 -31.29 -4.63
CA PRO A 158 -26.28 -30.39 -3.54
C PRO A 158 -25.16 -29.36 -3.32
N ASP A 159 -25.56 -28.19 -2.82
CA ASP A 159 -24.64 -27.25 -2.18
C ASP A 159 -24.05 -27.91 -0.91
N VAL A 160 -22.77 -27.66 -0.68
CA VAL A 160 -21.99 -28.30 0.38
C VAL A 160 -21.40 -27.24 1.28
N SER A 161 -21.43 -27.46 2.58
CA SER A 161 -20.96 -26.50 3.58
C SER A 161 -20.17 -27.17 4.69
N GLN A 162 -19.49 -26.35 5.50
CA GLN A 162 -18.79 -26.82 6.68
C GLN A 162 -19.74 -27.57 7.65
N ASP A 163 -19.28 -28.68 8.21
CA ASP A 163 -19.97 -29.35 9.33
C ASP A 163 -19.77 -28.56 10.62
N THR A 164 -20.78 -28.53 11.50
CA THR A 164 -20.71 -27.80 12.76
C THR A 164 -19.69 -28.38 13.75
N SER A 165 -19.32 -29.65 13.62
CA SER A 165 -18.26 -30.24 14.47
C SER A 165 -16.85 -29.87 14.01
N VAL A 166 -16.69 -29.32 12.80
CA VAL A 166 -15.37 -28.94 12.30
C VAL A 166 -15.12 -27.48 12.64
N THR A 167 -14.22 -27.26 13.60
CA THR A 167 -13.97 -25.94 14.17
C THR A 167 -13.12 -25.07 13.25
N LEU A 168 -13.70 -23.93 12.86
CA LEU A 168 -12.99 -22.73 12.43
C LEU A 168 -13.11 -21.71 13.57
N ASP A 169 -12.01 -21.37 14.23
CA ASP A 169 -12.05 -20.61 15.48
C ASP A 169 -11.76 -19.13 15.24
N ASP A 170 -12.82 -18.31 15.15
CA ASP A 170 -12.75 -16.89 14.81
C ASP A 170 -11.85 -16.59 13.58
N PRO A 171 -12.11 -17.19 12.40
CA PRO A 171 -11.25 -17.04 11.25
C PRO A 171 -11.40 -15.66 10.59
N ILE A 172 -10.28 -15.09 10.18
CA ILE A 172 -10.21 -13.92 9.30
C ILE A 172 -9.79 -14.43 7.92
N PHE A 173 -10.76 -14.55 7.01
CA PHE A 173 -10.52 -14.97 5.63
C PHE A 173 -9.74 -13.92 4.84
N VAL A 174 -8.86 -14.38 3.95
CA VAL A 174 -7.95 -13.52 3.19
C VAL A 174 -8.04 -13.76 1.70
N SER A 175 -7.90 -15.00 1.25
CA SER A 175 -7.84 -15.33 -0.18
C SER A 175 -8.26 -16.78 -0.43
N SER A 176 -8.53 -17.10 -1.69
CA SER A 176 -8.82 -18.45 -2.15
C SER A 176 -8.18 -18.69 -3.51
N ALA A 177 -7.85 -19.95 -3.78
CA ALA A 177 -7.16 -20.34 -5.01
C ALA A 177 -7.65 -21.71 -5.49
N SER A 178 -7.58 -21.94 -6.79
CA SER A 178 -7.94 -23.22 -7.41
C SER A 178 -6.68 -23.98 -7.84
N ASP A 179 -6.67 -25.29 -7.64
CA ASP A 179 -5.77 -26.22 -8.29
C ASP A 179 -6.59 -27.11 -9.24
N PRO A 180 -6.62 -26.76 -10.54
CA PRO A 180 -7.35 -27.53 -11.54
C PRO A 180 -6.85 -28.97 -11.71
N SER A 181 -5.58 -29.26 -11.37
CA SER A 181 -4.99 -30.58 -11.62
C SER A 181 -5.52 -31.68 -10.69
N GLU A 182 -5.78 -31.33 -9.43
CA GLU A 182 -6.38 -32.24 -8.44
C GLU A 182 -7.84 -31.92 -8.16
N GLY A 183 -8.42 -30.92 -8.85
CA GLY A 183 -9.78 -30.47 -8.60
C GLY A 183 -9.96 -30.00 -7.17
N LYS A 184 -9.02 -29.20 -6.64
CA LYS A 184 -9.05 -28.70 -5.27
C LYS A 184 -9.20 -27.19 -5.21
N VAL A 185 -9.84 -26.72 -4.16
CA VAL A 185 -9.95 -25.29 -3.82
C VAL A 185 -9.29 -25.07 -2.46
N TYR A 186 -8.40 -24.10 -2.40
CA TYR A 186 -7.68 -23.70 -1.20
C TYR A 186 -8.23 -22.40 -0.61
N PHE A 187 -8.28 -22.31 0.71
CA PHE A 187 -8.71 -21.12 1.45
C PHE A 187 -7.61 -20.69 2.43
N PHE A 188 -7.30 -19.40 2.43
CA PHE A 188 -6.28 -18.80 3.26
C PHE A 188 -6.91 -17.88 4.31
N PHE A 189 -6.56 -18.08 5.58
CA PHE A 189 -7.13 -17.33 6.70
C PHE A 189 -6.21 -17.37 7.92
N SER A 190 -6.47 -16.52 8.92
CA SER A 190 -5.90 -16.68 10.27
C SER A 190 -7.00 -17.02 11.26
N GLU A 191 -6.72 -17.85 12.25
CA GLU A 191 -7.69 -18.28 13.28
C GLU A 191 -6.98 -18.42 14.64
N ALA A 192 -7.74 -18.61 15.72
CA ALA A 192 -7.17 -18.96 17.02
C ALA A 192 -6.48 -20.33 16.97
N SER A 193 -5.36 -20.47 17.67
CA SER A 193 -4.59 -21.71 17.72
C SER A 193 -5.26 -22.75 18.61
N GLU A 194 -5.02 -24.02 18.29
CA GLU A 194 -5.41 -25.15 19.11
C GLU A 194 -4.73 -25.17 20.49
N HIS A 195 -3.61 -24.45 20.63
CA HIS A 195 -2.86 -24.34 21.87
C HIS A 195 -3.47 -23.25 22.75
N ARG A 196 -4.48 -23.63 23.55
CA ARG A 196 -5.17 -22.77 24.53
C ARG A 196 -4.31 -22.33 25.72
N PHE A 197 -2.99 -22.48 25.68
CA PHE A 197 -2.12 -21.98 26.75
C PHE A 197 -2.03 -20.45 26.74
N LEU A 198 -2.40 -19.81 25.64
CA LEU A 198 -2.45 -18.36 25.45
C LEU A 198 -3.77 -18.04 24.74
N ASP A 199 -4.73 -17.45 25.46
CA ASP A 199 -6.08 -17.18 24.96
C ASP A 199 -6.14 -16.25 23.71
N ASP A 200 -5.00 -15.69 23.30
CA ASP A 200 -4.89 -14.79 22.13
C ASP A 200 -3.91 -15.29 21.05
N PHE A 201 -3.42 -16.53 21.11
CA PHE A 201 -2.46 -17.00 20.12
C PHE A 201 -3.13 -17.38 18.80
N ARG A 202 -2.91 -16.60 17.74
CA ARG A 202 -3.45 -16.87 16.40
C ARG A 202 -2.42 -17.54 15.50
N VAL A 203 -2.90 -18.24 14.48
CA VAL A 203 -2.07 -18.88 13.46
C VAL A 203 -2.64 -18.67 12.07
N SER A 204 -1.77 -18.65 11.08
CA SER A 204 -2.16 -18.59 9.67
C SER A 204 -2.40 -19.98 9.12
N ARG A 205 -3.40 -20.13 8.25
CA ARG A 205 -3.88 -21.40 7.73
C ARG A 205 -3.99 -21.39 6.21
N VAL A 206 -3.78 -22.58 5.67
CA VAL A 206 -4.34 -23.00 4.40
C VAL A 206 -5.29 -24.16 4.65
N ALA A 207 -6.50 -24.10 4.14
CA ALA A 207 -7.43 -25.21 4.08
C ALA A 207 -7.65 -25.65 2.64
N GLN A 208 -8.05 -26.90 2.43
CA GLN A 208 -8.42 -27.46 1.13
C GLN A 208 -9.79 -28.14 1.18
N VAL A 209 -10.49 -28.11 0.06
CA VAL A 209 -11.68 -28.92 -0.23
C VAL A 209 -11.60 -29.43 -1.67
N CYS A 210 -12.25 -30.55 -1.96
CA CYS A 210 -12.39 -31.06 -3.32
C CYS A 210 -13.57 -30.39 -4.02
N LYS A 211 -13.33 -29.90 -5.23
CA LYS A 211 -14.31 -29.22 -6.08
C LYS A 211 -15.58 -30.05 -6.27
N ASP A 212 -15.43 -31.36 -6.44
CA ASP A 212 -16.53 -32.27 -6.79
C ASP A 212 -17.16 -33.00 -5.59
N ASP A 213 -16.76 -32.66 -4.36
CA ASP A 213 -17.32 -33.26 -3.13
C ASP A 213 -18.83 -32.99 -3.02
N ILE A 214 -19.62 -34.01 -2.70
CA ILE A 214 -21.09 -33.91 -2.56
C ILE A 214 -21.59 -34.21 -1.14
N GLY A 215 -20.67 -34.46 -0.21
CA GLY A 215 -20.99 -34.95 1.11
C GLY A 215 -21.20 -36.46 1.18
N GLY A 216 -21.41 -36.97 2.39
CA GLY A 216 -21.69 -38.37 2.65
C GLY A 216 -23.17 -38.73 2.59
N LYS A 217 -23.47 -40.03 2.54
CA LYS A 217 -24.86 -40.54 2.44
C LYS A 217 -25.66 -40.46 3.73
N ARG A 218 -25.04 -40.73 4.89
CA ARG A 218 -25.70 -40.76 6.20
C ARG A 218 -25.05 -39.78 7.17
N ILE A 219 -23.72 -39.81 7.22
CA ILE A 219 -22.88 -38.86 7.96
C ILE A 219 -22.38 -37.80 6.99
N LEU A 220 -22.21 -36.56 7.45
CA LEU A 220 -21.76 -35.43 6.62
C LEU A 220 -22.65 -35.22 5.37
N GLN A 221 -23.97 -35.41 5.50
CA GLN A 221 -24.92 -35.12 4.42
C GLN A 221 -24.87 -33.65 4.03
N LYS A 222 -24.53 -33.38 2.76
CA LYS A 222 -24.32 -32.01 2.24
C LYS A 222 -23.25 -31.23 3.03
N ARG A 223 -22.31 -31.94 3.66
CA ARG A 223 -21.15 -31.37 4.37
C ARG A 223 -19.84 -31.83 3.76
N TRP A 224 -18.79 -31.03 3.85
CA TRP A 224 -17.48 -31.40 3.29
C TRP A 224 -16.98 -32.72 3.87
N THR A 225 -16.64 -33.66 2.99
CA THR A 225 -15.91 -34.90 3.33
C THR A 225 -14.42 -34.79 3.00
N SER A 226 -14.02 -33.72 2.33
CA SER A 226 -12.65 -33.47 1.88
C SER A 226 -11.96 -32.30 2.57
N PHE A 227 -12.61 -31.68 3.56
CA PHE A 227 -12.05 -30.56 4.30
C PHE A 227 -10.82 -30.98 5.12
N ALA A 228 -9.72 -30.25 4.95
CA ALA A 228 -8.51 -30.37 5.74
C ALA A 228 -7.82 -29.00 5.85
N LYS A 229 -7.13 -28.71 6.96
CA LYS A 229 -6.37 -27.47 7.17
C LYS A 229 -4.97 -27.73 7.72
N ALA A 230 -4.03 -26.85 7.40
CA ALA A 230 -2.65 -26.88 7.85
C ALA A 230 -2.18 -25.47 8.24
N GLU A 231 -1.21 -25.38 9.15
CA GLU A 231 -0.57 -24.10 9.49
C GLU A 231 0.37 -23.64 8.36
N LEU A 232 0.32 -22.36 8.03
CA LEU A 232 1.34 -21.67 7.24
C LEU A 232 2.34 -20.99 8.17
N LEU A 233 3.58 -21.48 8.22
CA LEU A 233 4.59 -21.00 9.16
C LEU A 233 5.60 -20.06 8.49
N CYS A 234 5.33 -18.75 8.54
CA CYS A 234 6.27 -17.71 8.11
C CYS A 234 7.14 -17.26 9.28
N LYS A 235 8.34 -17.83 9.44
CA LYS A 235 9.16 -17.66 10.66
C LYS A 235 10.65 -17.44 10.36
N PRO A 236 11.27 -16.36 10.87
CA PRO A 236 12.72 -16.21 10.83
C PRO A 236 13.43 -17.19 11.78
N PRO A 237 14.69 -17.58 11.51
CA PRO A 237 15.44 -18.48 12.37
C PRO A 237 15.57 -17.92 13.80
N LYS A 238 15.22 -18.75 14.81
CA LYS A 238 15.32 -18.41 16.25
C LYS A 238 14.48 -17.20 16.72
N GLU A 239 13.54 -16.71 15.91
CA GLU A 239 12.66 -15.59 16.26
C GLU A 239 11.20 -16.03 16.39
N LEU A 240 10.31 -15.12 16.81
CA LEU A 240 8.86 -15.35 16.77
C LEU A 240 8.36 -15.33 15.31
N PRO A 241 7.33 -16.13 14.97
CA PRO A 241 6.81 -16.14 13.61
C PRO A 241 6.07 -14.83 13.27
N PHE A 242 5.81 -14.61 11.98
CA PHE A 242 4.80 -13.68 11.51
C PHE A 242 3.53 -14.51 11.27
N ASN A 243 2.65 -14.50 12.26
CA ASN A 243 1.60 -15.50 12.40
C ASN A 243 0.22 -15.05 11.90
N ILE A 244 0.06 -13.78 11.49
CA ILE A 244 -1.19 -13.23 10.96
C ILE A 244 -1.03 -12.99 9.46
N ILE A 245 -1.71 -13.78 8.64
CA ILE A 245 -1.75 -13.59 7.18
C ILE A 245 -2.67 -12.42 6.83
N GLU A 246 -2.18 -11.49 6.00
CA GLU A 246 -2.89 -10.27 5.59
C GLU A 246 -3.40 -10.33 4.16
N ASP A 247 -2.63 -10.96 3.27
CA ASP A 247 -2.97 -11.13 1.85
C ASP A 247 -2.21 -12.30 1.22
N VAL A 248 -2.77 -12.87 0.16
CA VAL A 248 -2.13 -13.91 -0.66
C VAL A 248 -2.38 -13.65 -2.14
N PHE A 249 -1.29 -13.46 -2.88
CA PHE A 249 -1.31 -13.47 -4.33
C PHE A 249 -0.96 -14.87 -4.86
N THR A 250 -1.83 -15.42 -5.69
CA THR A 250 -1.60 -16.69 -6.37
C THR A 250 -0.92 -16.42 -7.71
N PHE A 251 0.31 -16.87 -7.86
CA PHE A 251 1.02 -16.91 -9.13
C PHE A 251 0.84 -18.29 -9.74
N ALA A 252 0.01 -18.38 -10.77
CA ALA A 252 -0.15 -19.57 -11.58
C ALA A 252 0.65 -19.41 -12.89
N PRO A 253 1.37 -20.44 -13.34
CA PRO A 253 2.05 -20.41 -14.64
C PRO A 253 1.03 -20.38 -15.78
N SER A 254 1.49 -20.09 -17.01
CA SER A 254 0.61 -19.94 -18.17
C SER A 254 -0.10 -21.25 -18.53
N GLU A 255 -1.22 -21.16 -19.25
CA GLU A 255 -1.98 -22.34 -19.69
C GLU A 255 -1.08 -23.28 -20.50
N GLY A 256 -0.87 -24.51 -19.99
CA GLY A 256 -0.02 -25.54 -20.59
C GLY A 256 1.22 -25.91 -19.77
N ASP A 257 1.63 -25.06 -18.83
CA ASP A 257 2.71 -25.35 -17.89
C ASP A 257 2.21 -26.22 -16.72
N SER A 258 3.15 -26.85 -16.01
CA SER A 258 2.84 -27.70 -14.86
C SER A 258 2.17 -26.89 -13.75
N THR A 259 0.93 -27.26 -13.42
CA THR A 259 0.20 -26.74 -12.23
C THR A 259 0.94 -26.98 -10.91
N GLN A 260 1.96 -27.85 -10.90
CA GLN A 260 2.82 -28.01 -9.73
C GLN A 260 3.60 -26.74 -9.40
N ASP A 261 3.85 -25.85 -10.38
CA ASP A 261 4.61 -24.61 -10.23
C ASP A 261 3.75 -23.41 -9.81
N ILE A 262 2.61 -23.66 -9.14
CA ILE A 262 1.82 -22.60 -8.51
C ILE A 262 2.53 -22.12 -7.22
N PHE A 263 2.72 -20.81 -7.11
CA PHE A 263 3.32 -20.16 -5.96
C PHE A 263 2.31 -19.22 -5.27
N PHE A 264 2.32 -19.22 -3.94
CA PHE A 264 1.53 -18.34 -3.10
C PHE A 264 2.43 -17.32 -2.41
N TYR A 265 2.35 -16.06 -2.83
CA TYR A 265 3.06 -14.95 -2.20
C TYR A 265 2.17 -14.41 -1.08
N GLY A 266 2.54 -14.67 0.17
CA GLY A 266 1.78 -14.24 1.34
C GLY A 266 2.46 -13.10 2.09
N VAL A 267 1.67 -12.10 2.48
CA VAL A 267 2.08 -11.05 3.43
C VAL A 267 1.62 -11.45 4.82
N PHE A 268 2.53 -11.38 5.78
CA PHE A 268 2.27 -11.75 7.17
C PHE A 268 2.65 -10.59 8.10
N THR A 269 1.89 -10.42 9.17
CA THR A 269 2.23 -9.53 10.28
C THR A 269 2.42 -10.34 11.56
N SER A 270 3.11 -9.74 12.52
CA SER A 270 3.31 -10.31 13.84
C SER A 270 2.27 -9.74 14.81
N GLN A 271 1.69 -10.60 15.65
CA GLN A 271 0.91 -10.14 16.81
C GLN A 271 1.79 -9.72 17.99
N TRP A 272 3.08 -10.05 17.97
CA TRP A 272 4.03 -9.75 19.03
C TRP A 272 4.77 -8.44 18.77
N ALA A 273 4.80 -7.57 19.78
CA ALA A 273 5.55 -6.31 19.75
C ALA A 273 7.08 -6.51 19.71
N LEU A 274 7.58 -7.67 20.15
CA LEU A 274 9.01 -8.02 20.17
C LEU A 274 9.52 -8.61 18.85
N ALA A 275 8.67 -8.77 17.83
CA ALA A 275 9.13 -9.28 16.55
C ALA A 275 10.08 -8.29 15.88
N SER A 276 11.04 -8.83 15.12
CA SER A 276 12.09 -8.05 14.44
C SER A 276 11.57 -7.13 13.33
N GLY A 277 10.26 -7.14 13.06
CA GLY A 277 9.62 -6.20 12.17
C GLY A 277 8.10 -6.24 12.23
N GLN A 278 7.48 -5.31 11.50
CA GLN A 278 6.02 -5.17 11.44
C GLN A 278 5.37 -6.12 10.44
N SER A 279 6.09 -6.50 9.38
CA SER A 279 5.59 -7.46 8.39
C SER A 279 6.71 -8.28 7.75
N ALA A 280 6.33 -9.42 7.18
CA ALA A 280 7.18 -10.29 6.41
C ALA A 280 6.46 -10.80 5.16
N VAL A 281 7.23 -11.18 4.15
CA VAL A 281 6.71 -11.83 2.95
C VAL A 281 7.28 -13.24 2.86
N CYS A 282 6.41 -14.21 2.68
CA CYS A 282 6.76 -15.62 2.51
C CYS A 282 6.19 -16.14 1.20
N ILE A 283 6.92 -17.03 0.53
CA ILE A 283 6.48 -17.67 -0.71
C ILE A 283 6.25 -19.14 -0.42
N PHE A 284 5.06 -19.68 -0.67
CA PHE A 284 4.75 -21.10 -0.49
C PHE A 284 4.55 -21.77 -1.84
N HIS A 285 5.08 -22.98 -2.00
CA HIS A 285 4.90 -23.77 -3.20
C HIS A 285 3.68 -24.68 -3.04
N LEU A 286 2.85 -24.85 -4.08
CA LEU A 286 1.69 -25.74 -4.01
C LEU A 286 2.09 -27.18 -3.67
N ARG A 287 3.17 -27.67 -4.26
CA ARG A 287 3.80 -28.96 -3.89
C ARG A 287 4.03 -29.12 -2.38
N ASP A 288 4.61 -28.14 -1.70
CA ASP A 288 4.88 -28.24 -0.25
C ASP A 288 3.59 -28.32 0.56
N ILE A 289 2.53 -27.61 0.12
CA ILE A 289 1.20 -27.69 0.71
C ILE A 289 0.62 -29.11 0.53
N LYS A 290 0.71 -29.67 -0.68
CA LYS A 290 0.28 -31.05 -0.97
C LYS A 290 1.03 -32.08 -0.13
N ASP A 291 2.35 -31.92 0.01
CA ASP A 291 3.20 -32.80 0.82
C ASP A 291 2.82 -32.77 2.31
N VAL A 292 2.31 -31.65 2.82
CA VAL A 292 1.77 -31.58 4.18
C VAL A 292 0.43 -32.32 4.29
N PHE A 293 -0.48 -32.13 3.34
CA PHE A 293 -1.80 -32.78 3.36
C PHE A 293 -1.76 -34.29 3.11
N THR A 294 -0.68 -34.83 2.55
CA THR A 294 -0.45 -36.28 2.44
C THR A 294 0.13 -36.91 3.73
N GLY A 295 0.51 -36.08 4.70
CA GLY A 295 1.10 -36.50 5.96
C GLY A 295 0.09 -36.91 7.04
N ASN A 296 0.56 -36.87 8.30
CA ASN A 296 -0.26 -37.18 9.47
C ASN A 296 -1.16 -36.00 9.86
N TYR A 297 -2.23 -36.32 10.56
CA TYR A 297 -3.20 -35.36 11.08
C TYR A 297 -3.28 -35.46 12.60
N LYS A 298 -3.75 -34.39 13.24
CA LYS A 298 -4.00 -34.35 14.67
C LYS A 298 -5.41 -34.84 14.98
N ILE A 299 -5.57 -35.43 16.16
CA ILE A 299 -6.86 -35.80 16.74
C ILE A 299 -6.95 -35.21 18.15
N PHE A 300 -8.13 -34.70 18.49
CA PHE A 300 -8.40 -34.19 19.82
C PHE A 300 -8.99 -35.32 20.67
N LYS A 301 -8.23 -35.80 21.66
CA LYS A 301 -8.65 -36.85 22.60
C LYS A 301 -8.20 -36.47 24.00
N GLU A 302 -9.01 -36.77 25.02
CA GLU A 302 -8.66 -36.55 26.43
C GLU A 302 -8.20 -35.11 26.72
N ASN A 303 -8.85 -34.11 26.12
CA ASN A 303 -8.51 -32.69 26.19
C ASN A 303 -7.11 -32.32 25.67
N GLN A 304 -6.47 -33.17 24.86
CA GLN A 304 -5.17 -32.92 24.26
C GLN A 304 -5.15 -33.26 22.76
N TRP A 305 -4.39 -32.48 22.01
CA TRP A 305 -4.09 -32.78 20.60
C TRP A 305 -2.94 -33.78 20.51
N SER A 306 -3.15 -34.88 19.80
CA SER A 306 -2.14 -35.91 19.55
C SER A 306 -2.08 -36.24 18.06
N ASP A 307 -0.93 -36.74 17.61
CA ASP A 307 -0.78 -37.19 16.23
C ASP A 307 -1.55 -38.50 16.00
N ARG A 308 -2.35 -38.52 14.95
CA ARG A 308 -3.00 -39.73 14.45
C ARG A 308 -2.00 -40.54 13.63
N ILE A 309 -1.59 -41.67 14.18
CA ILE A 309 -0.63 -42.58 13.54
C ILE A 309 -1.40 -43.61 12.66
N ASP A 310 -2.00 -43.13 11.56
CA ASP A 310 -2.65 -44.00 10.58
C ASP A 310 -1.94 -43.89 9.21
N LYS A 311 -1.31 -44.97 8.75
CA LYS A 311 -0.52 -44.99 7.49
C LYS A 311 -1.34 -44.78 6.20
N LYS A 312 -2.67 -44.84 6.27
CA LYS A 312 -3.58 -44.62 5.13
C LYS A 312 -4.80 -43.80 5.57
N SER A 313 -4.57 -42.52 5.84
CA SER A 313 -5.67 -41.59 6.10
C SER A 313 -6.44 -41.26 4.82
N ASN A 314 -7.77 -41.20 4.90
CA ASN A 314 -8.65 -40.67 3.85
C ASN A 314 -8.91 -39.16 4.03
N ILE A 315 -8.38 -38.55 5.09
CA ILE A 315 -8.56 -37.12 5.37
C ILE A 315 -8.02 -36.27 4.21
N GLY A 316 -8.80 -35.30 3.77
CA GLY A 316 -8.42 -34.39 2.68
C GLY A 316 -8.43 -35.02 1.28
N LYS A 317 -8.89 -36.27 1.12
CA LYS A 317 -8.98 -36.92 -0.21
C LYS A 317 -10.31 -36.66 -0.88
N CYS A 318 -10.29 -36.61 -2.21
CA CYS A 318 -11.49 -36.51 -3.03
C CYS A 318 -12.16 -37.88 -3.21
N GLY A 319 -13.45 -37.89 -3.55
CA GLY A 319 -14.20 -39.13 -3.87
C GLY A 319 -14.63 -39.95 -2.65
N LEU A 320 -15.05 -39.29 -1.57
CA LEU A 320 -15.52 -39.94 -0.34
C LEU A 320 -17.05 -39.99 -0.19
N ASP A 321 -17.80 -39.68 -1.24
CA ASP A 321 -19.26 -39.71 -1.25
C ASP A 321 -19.85 -41.10 -0.96
N ASN A 322 -19.16 -42.16 -1.39
CA ASN A 322 -19.51 -43.56 -1.14
C ASN A 322 -18.67 -44.20 -0.01
N ALA A 323 -17.95 -43.41 0.77
CA ALA A 323 -17.14 -43.94 1.86
C ALA A 323 -18.01 -44.52 2.99
N SER A 324 -17.43 -45.43 3.77
CA SER A 324 -18.11 -46.00 4.94
C SER A 324 -18.35 -44.94 6.02
N ASP A 325 -19.38 -45.12 6.83
CA ASP A 325 -19.67 -44.25 7.97
C ASP A 325 -18.46 -44.15 8.92
N THR A 326 -17.70 -45.24 9.12
CA THR A 326 -16.47 -45.21 9.93
C THR A 326 -15.38 -44.31 9.34
N THR A 327 -15.25 -44.29 8.01
CA THR A 327 -14.32 -43.40 7.31
C THR A 327 -14.75 -41.94 7.46
N LEU A 328 -16.04 -41.66 7.30
CA LEU A 328 -16.57 -40.30 7.39
C LEU A 328 -16.52 -39.75 8.82
N MET A 329 -16.75 -40.58 9.84
CA MET A 329 -16.50 -40.20 11.24
C MET A 329 -15.02 -39.87 11.46
N ALA A 330 -14.11 -40.68 10.92
CA ALA A 330 -12.67 -40.43 11.04
C ALA A 330 -12.23 -39.11 10.39
N VAL A 331 -12.82 -38.72 9.26
CA VAL A 331 -12.60 -37.41 8.63
C VAL A 331 -13.19 -36.28 9.48
N ARG A 332 -14.40 -36.48 10.01
CA ARG A 332 -15.08 -35.50 10.85
C ARG A 332 -14.28 -35.15 12.12
N GLU A 333 -13.61 -36.12 12.70
CA GLU A 333 -12.83 -35.97 13.94
C GLU A 333 -11.40 -35.45 13.73
N SER A 334 -10.87 -35.53 12.51
CA SER A 334 -9.47 -35.23 12.23
C SER A 334 -9.33 -34.53 10.89
N PHE A 335 -9.03 -33.23 10.95
CA PHE A 335 -8.95 -32.33 9.79
C PHE A 335 -7.71 -31.41 9.83
N LEU A 336 -6.99 -31.37 10.95
CA LEU A 336 -5.81 -30.52 11.14
C LEU A 336 -4.54 -31.31 10.86
N ALA A 337 -3.73 -30.89 9.89
CA ALA A 337 -2.44 -31.52 9.61
C ALA A 337 -1.46 -31.37 10.79
N SER A 338 -0.67 -32.40 11.05
CA SER A 338 0.32 -32.41 12.13
C SER A 338 1.50 -31.46 11.87
N ARG A 339 1.91 -31.34 10.60
CA ARG A 339 3.02 -30.49 10.18
C ARG A 339 2.52 -29.14 9.66
N SER A 340 3.34 -28.11 9.86
CA SER A 340 3.15 -26.79 9.24
C SER A 340 3.81 -26.76 7.86
N VAL A 341 3.21 -26.05 6.92
CA VAL A 341 3.80 -25.73 5.61
C VAL A 341 4.86 -24.65 5.83
N ARG A 342 6.06 -24.88 5.29
CA ARG A 342 7.16 -23.91 5.34
C ARG A 342 7.28 -23.17 4.01
N PRO A 343 7.74 -21.91 4.02
CA PRO A 343 7.99 -21.17 2.80
C PRO A 343 9.18 -21.76 2.03
N ARG A 344 9.28 -21.44 0.74
CA ARG A 344 10.42 -21.70 -0.11
C ARG A 344 11.69 -21.13 0.55
N GLY A 345 12.72 -21.96 0.67
CA GLY A 345 13.96 -21.60 1.38
C GLY A 345 13.86 -21.67 2.92
N GLY A 346 12.69 -21.99 3.48
CA GLY A 346 12.47 -22.22 4.90
C GLY A 346 12.37 -20.95 5.77
N VAL A 347 12.53 -19.76 5.19
CA VAL A 347 12.51 -18.46 5.87
C VAL A 347 11.76 -17.40 5.04
N PRO A 348 11.34 -16.26 5.63
CA PRO A 348 10.75 -15.17 4.87
C PRO A 348 11.72 -14.57 3.85
N VAL A 349 11.20 -14.19 2.68
CA VAL A 349 11.99 -13.55 1.62
C VAL A 349 12.20 -12.05 1.86
N ILE A 350 11.29 -11.42 2.61
CA ILE A 350 11.37 -10.02 3.04
C ILE A 350 10.95 -9.96 4.50
N ILE A 351 11.71 -9.24 5.32
CA ILE A 351 11.32 -8.81 6.66
C ILE A 351 11.40 -7.29 6.67
N SER A 352 10.29 -6.62 6.96
CA SER A 352 10.23 -5.17 7.01
C SER A 352 10.16 -4.68 8.45
N PRO A 353 11.17 -3.94 8.94
CA PRO A 353 11.20 -3.48 10.32
C PRO A 353 10.09 -2.45 10.59
N ASN A 354 9.84 -1.55 9.64
CA ASN A 354 9.02 -0.35 9.86
C ASN A 354 7.75 -0.27 9.01
N GLN A 355 7.57 -1.18 8.05
CA GLN A 355 6.39 -1.15 7.19
C GLN A 355 5.46 -2.30 7.53
N ARG A 356 4.19 -1.96 7.76
CA ARG A 356 3.09 -2.93 7.85
C ARG A 356 2.47 -3.07 6.46
N TYR A 357 2.86 -4.11 5.72
CA TYR A 357 2.23 -4.43 4.45
C TYR A 357 0.88 -5.10 4.65
N SER A 358 -0.02 -4.88 3.69
CA SER A 358 -1.43 -5.27 3.76
C SER A 358 -1.91 -5.98 2.50
N ARG A 359 -1.27 -5.74 1.35
CA ARG A 359 -1.58 -6.39 0.08
C ARG A 359 -0.30 -6.72 -0.69
N VAL A 360 -0.37 -7.74 -1.54
CA VAL A 360 0.73 -8.16 -2.42
C VAL A 360 0.23 -8.50 -3.82
N ALA A 361 1.02 -8.13 -4.82
CA ALA A 361 0.92 -8.67 -6.17
C ALA A 361 2.32 -9.06 -6.65
N ALA A 362 2.42 -10.08 -7.50
CA ALA A 362 3.70 -10.54 -8.04
C ALA A 362 3.69 -10.51 -9.58
N LEU A 363 4.80 -10.08 -10.15
CA LEU A 363 5.07 -10.05 -11.58
C LEU A 363 6.37 -10.79 -11.85
N GLN A 364 6.32 -11.77 -12.75
CA GLN A 364 7.54 -12.36 -13.30
C GLN A 364 7.89 -11.66 -14.61
N THR A 365 9.16 -11.31 -14.79
CA THR A 365 9.64 -10.66 -16.00
C THR A 365 11.06 -11.08 -16.35
N GLN A 366 11.44 -10.85 -17.60
CA GLN A 366 12.76 -11.19 -18.13
C GLN A 366 13.56 -9.91 -18.34
N ALA A 367 14.76 -9.86 -17.77
CA ALA A 367 15.71 -8.77 -17.96
C ALA A 367 16.37 -8.84 -19.35
N ALA A 368 17.15 -7.82 -19.72
CA ALA A 368 17.80 -7.71 -21.02
C ALA A 368 18.78 -8.87 -21.29
N ASN A 369 19.38 -9.44 -20.24
CA ASN A 369 20.27 -10.60 -20.33
C ASN A 369 19.53 -11.96 -20.43
N GLY A 370 18.21 -11.94 -20.49
CA GLY A 370 17.37 -13.13 -20.54
C GLY A 370 17.10 -13.82 -19.20
N GLN A 371 17.64 -13.31 -18.10
CA GLN A 371 17.39 -13.86 -16.76
C GLN A 371 16.00 -13.44 -16.26
N VAL A 372 15.32 -14.38 -15.59
CA VAL A 372 13.97 -14.19 -15.06
C VAL A 372 14.03 -13.69 -13.62
N TYR A 373 13.26 -12.65 -13.33
CA TYR A 373 13.14 -12.03 -12.00
C TYR A 373 11.68 -11.96 -11.56
N ASN A 374 11.48 -12.07 -10.25
CA ASN A 374 10.19 -11.84 -9.62
C ASN A 374 10.18 -10.44 -8.98
N ILE A 375 9.20 -9.63 -9.34
CA ILE A 375 8.93 -8.31 -8.79
C ILE A 375 7.67 -8.41 -7.93
N LEU A 376 7.75 -7.93 -6.69
CA LEU A 376 6.64 -7.81 -5.77
C LEU A 376 6.18 -6.36 -5.69
N PHE A 377 4.87 -6.16 -5.69
CA PHE A 377 4.21 -4.91 -5.38
C PHE A 377 3.55 -5.03 -4.01
N LEU A 378 4.11 -4.35 -3.02
CA LEU A 378 3.67 -4.44 -1.61
C LEU A 378 2.99 -3.13 -1.20
N LEU A 379 1.71 -3.20 -0.85
CA LEU A 379 0.96 -2.02 -0.39
C LEU A 379 0.98 -1.94 1.14
N SER A 380 1.51 -0.85 1.68
CA SER A 380 1.52 -0.57 3.11
C SER A 380 0.17 -0.05 3.62
N GLU A 381 -0.06 -0.21 4.92
CA GLU A 381 -1.16 0.44 5.64
C GLU A 381 -1.09 1.98 5.59
N SER A 382 0.12 2.53 5.46
CA SER A 382 0.39 3.97 5.35
C SER A 382 0.18 4.56 3.94
N GLY A 383 -0.19 3.73 2.96
CA GLY A 383 -0.52 4.19 1.60
C GLY A 383 0.65 4.27 0.64
N PHE A 384 1.75 3.59 0.96
CA PHE A 384 2.88 3.45 0.05
C PHE A 384 2.85 2.10 -0.65
N LEU A 385 3.03 2.13 -1.97
CA LEU A 385 3.25 0.98 -2.81
C LEU A 385 4.75 0.83 -3.06
N HIS A 386 5.33 -0.28 -2.59
CA HIS A 386 6.74 -0.61 -2.82
C HIS A 386 6.85 -1.61 -3.95
N LYS A 387 7.69 -1.28 -4.94
CA LYS A 387 8.11 -2.22 -5.97
C LYS A 387 9.45 -2.83 -5.54
N VAL A 388 9.48 -4.14 -5.36
CA VAL A 388 10.62 -4.87 -4.82
C VAL A 388 11.01 -5.97 -5.78
N VAL A 389 12.26 -6.00 -6.23
CA VAL A 389 12.78 -7.13 -7.01
C VAL A 389 13.46 -8.12 -6.05
N LEU A 390 13.20 -9.41 -6.26
CA LEU A 390 13.87 -10.49 -5.54
C LEU A 390 15.15 -10.87 -6.28
N LEU A 391 16.31 -10.60 -5.64
CA LEU A 391 17.64 -10.89 -6.18
C LEU A 391 18.31 -12.00 -5.39
N GLU A 392 19.41 -12.55 -5.92
CA GLU A 392 20.14 -13.64 -5.24
C GLU A 392 20.68 -13.22 -3.87
N LYS A 393 21.16 -11.97 -3.75
CA LYS A 393 21.71 -11.41 -2.50
C LYS A 393 20.64 -10.90 -1.53
N GLY A 394 19.36 -11.01 -1.91
CA GLY A 394 18.23 -10.52 -1.12
C GLY A 394 17.37 -9.50 -1.87
N PRO A 395 16.23 -9.10 -1.27
CA PRO A 395 15.29 -8.19 -1.89
C PRO A 395 15.87 -6.78 -2.06
N HIS A 396 15.55 -6.12 -3.17
CA HIS A 396 15.91 -4.72 -3.43
C HIS A 396 14.64 -3.90 -3.72
N ILE A 397 14.42 -2.84 -2.93
CA ILE A 397 13.30 -1.91 -3.16
C ILE A 397 13.71 -0.94 -4.28
N ILE A 398 13.08 -1.06 -5.44
CA ILE A 398 13.33 -0.23 -6.61
C ILE A 398 12.73 1.15 -6.40
N GLU A 399 11.49 1.20 -5.95
CA GLU A 399 10.73 2.44 -5.84
C GLU A 399 9.62 2.33 -4.79
N GLU A 400 9.28 3.49 -4.25
CA GLU A 400 8.19 3.72 -3.31
C GLU A 400 7.26 4.80 -3.89
N VAL A 401 5.96 4.52 -3.93
CA VAL A 401 4.95 5.44 -4.49
C VAL A 401 3.81 5.59 -3.51
N GLN A 402 3.54 6.82 -3.07
CA GLN A 402 2.38 7.09 -2.24
C GLN A 402 1.11 7.14 -3.10
N VAL A 403 0.20 6.20 -2.88
CA VAL A 403 -1.06 6.04 -3.64
C VAL A 403 -2.29 6.53 -2.89
N PHE A 404 -2.20 6.71 -1.57
CA PHE A 404 -3.17 7.41 -0.73
C PHE A 404 -2.49 8.00 0.51
N ARG A 405 -3.11 9.03 1.12
CA ARG A 405 -2.59 9.68 2.33
C ARG A 405 -3.32 9.23 3.60
N GLN A 406 -4.63 8.99 3.50
CA GLN A 406 -5.46 8.64 4.65
C GLN A 406 -5.53 7.12 4.81
N PRO A 407 -5.42 6.58 6.05
CA PRO A 407 -5.58 5.15 6.30
C PRO A 407 -6.89 4.60 5.74
N GLN A 408 -6.83 3.45 5.08
CA GLN A 408 -7.98 2.81 4.43
C GLN A 408 -8.34 1.52 5.15
N LEU A 409 -9.56 1.44 5.71
CA LEU A 409 -10.07 0.23 6.37
C LEU A 409 -10.14 -0.96 5.41
N VAL A 410 -10.61 -0.69 4.19
CA VAL A 410 -10.67 -1.68 3.11
C VAL A 410 -9.95 -1.11 1.90
N LYS A 411 -9.12 -1.93 1.29
CA LYS A 411 -8.29 -1.62 0.12
C LYS A 411 -8.01 -2.89 -0.65
N ASN A 412 -7.71 -2.75 -1.94
CA ASN A 412 -7.43 -3.89 -2.81
C ASN A 412 -6.45 -3.48 -3.92
N ILE A 413 -5.69 -4.44 -4.44
CA ILE A 413 -4.79 -4.25 -5.57
C ILE A 413 -5.01 -5.33 -6.62
N ILE A 414 -4.98 -4.93 -7.90
CA ILE A 414 -5.06 -5.88 -9.02
C ILE A 414 -3.97 -5.53 -10.04
N LEU A 415 -3.20 -6.54 -10.42
CA LEU A 415 -2.17 -6.42 -11.44
C LEU A 415 -2.73 -6.81 -12.81
N SER A 416 -2.65 -5.89 -13.77
CA SER A 416 -2.81 -6.19 -15.19
C SER A 416 -1.43 -6.38 -15.81
N ASN A 417 -1.01 -7.64 -15.98
CA ASN A 417 0.28 -7.96 -16.57
C ASN A 417 0.34 -7.50 -18.04
N SER A 418 -0.70 -7.79 -18.83
CA SER A 418 -0.77 -7.45 -20.26
C SER A 418 -0.69 -5.95 -20.53
N LYS A 419 -1.25 -5.12 -19.65
CA LYS A 419 -1.19 -3.64 -19.76
C LYS A 419 0.00 -3.02 -19.01
N GLY A 420 0.67 -3.78 -18.14
CA GLY A 420 1.77 -3.28 -17.31
C GLY A 420 1.30 -2.22 -16.30
N VAL A 421 0.15 -2.42 -15.66
CA VAL A 421 -0.41 -1.49 -14.67
C VAL A 421 -0.96 -2.22 -13.46
N LEU A 422 -0.84 -1.58 -12.29
CA LEU A 422 -1.45 -2.01 -11.04
C LEU A 422 -2.59 -1.05 -10.69
N PHE A 423 -3.77 -1.57 -10.42
CA PHE A 423 -4.90 -0.78 -9.93
C PHE A 423 -4.97 -0.89 -8.41
N VAL A 424 -5.11 0.24 -7.71
CA VAL A 424 -5.25 0.33 -6.26
C VAL A 424 -6.61 0.92 -5.93
N GLY A 425 -7.51 0.12 -5.37
CA GLY A 425 -8.85 0.53 -4.97
C GLY A 425 -8.91 0.93 -3.50
N THR A 426 -9.48 2.10 -3.21
CA THR A 426 -9.62 2.67 -1.86
C THR A 426 -11.08 3.10 -1.60
N SER A 427 -11.34 3.73 -0.46
CA SER A 427 -12.64 4.34 -0.18
C SER A 427 -12.93 5.58 -1.05
N GLU A 428 -11.90 6.21 -1.61
CA GLU A 428 -11.98 7.46 -2.34
C GLU A 428 -12.03 7.27 -3.86
N GLY A 429 -11.46 6.19 -4.37
CA GLY A 429 -11.39 5.92 -5.81
C GLY A 429 -10.42 4.81 -6.17
N VAL A 430 -10.03 4.77 -7.44
CA VAL A 430 -9.08 3.80 -7.99
C VAL A 430 -7.88 4.53 -8.59
N THR A 431 -6.68 4.21 -8.10
CA THR A 431 -5.42 4.73 -8.62
C THR A 431 -4.78 3.71 -9.57
N GLN A 432 -4.46 4.11 -10.79
CA GLN A 432 -3.70 3.30 -11.74
C GLN A 432 -2.22 3.66 -11.67
N VAL A 433 -1.38 2.66 -11.41
CA VAL A 433 0.06 2.80 -11.22
C VAL A 433 0.79 1.96 -12.29
N PRO A 434 1.53 2.58 -13.23
CA PRO A 434 2.36 1.84 -14.16
C PRO A 434 3.41 1.01 -13.42
N VAL A 435 3.64 -0.24 -13.85
CA VAL A 435 4.62 -1.15 -13.22
C VAL A 435 6.06 -0.71 -13.44
N SER A 436 6.31 0.22 -14.36
CA SER A 436 7.62 0.81 -14.62
C SER A 436 7.45 2.24 -15.15
N GLN A 437 8.31 3.15 -14.73
CA GLN A 437 8.40 4.50 -15.29
C GLN A 437 9.86 4.82 -15.65
N CYS A 438 10.43 4.08 -16.61
CA CYS A 438 11.86 4.13 -16.93
C CYS A 438 12.35 5.53 -17.32
N ASN A 439 11.50 6.34 -17.95
CA ASN A 439 11.78 7.72 -18.31
C ASN A 439 12.06 8.65 -17.10
N SER A 440 11.76 8.21 -15.87
CA SER A 440 12.11 8.94 -14.65
C SER A 440 13.62 8.95 -14.40
N TYR A 441 14.34 7.91 -14.83
CA TYR A 441 15.79 7.83 -14.76
C TYR A 441 16.42 8.61 -15.91
N LYS A 442 17.14 9.69 -15.60
CA LYS A 442 17.61 10.67 -16.59
C LYS A 442 19.01 10.39 -17.13
N SER A 443 19.79 9.58 -16.45
CA SER A 443 21.14 9.20 -16.84
C SER A 443 21.30 7.68 -16.89
N CYS A 444 22.31 7.20 -17.63
CA CYS A 444 22.67 5.77 -17.66
C CYS A 444 22.87 5.24 -16.25
N ALA A 445 23.60 5.99 -15.42
CA ALA A 445 23.87 5.60 -14.04
C ALA A 445 22.60 5.45 -13.23
N GLN A 446 21.66 6.41 -13.28
CA GLN A 446 20.37 6.29 -12.58
C GLN A 446 19.57 5.08 -13.05
N CYS A 447 19.55 4.80 -14.36
CA CYS A 447 18.83 3.67 -14.96
C CYS A 447 19.40 2.33 -14.48
N VAL A 448 20.73 2.19 -14.47
CA VAL A 448 21.42 0.96 -14.02
C VAL A 448 21.34 0.80 -12.51
N LEU A 449 21.59 1.87 -11.74
CA LEU A 449 21.51 1.84 -10.28
C LEU A 449 20.10 1.51 -9.78
N ALA A 450 19.05 1.87 -10.53
CA ALA A 450 17.67 1.53 -10.18
C ALA A 450 17.45 0.02 -10.00
N ARG A 451 18.22 -0.80 -10.72
CA ARG A 451 18.15 -2.28 -10.69
C ARG A 451 16.73 -2.78 -11.00
N ASP A 452 16.03 -2.07 -11.89
CA ASP A 452 14.68 -2.41 -12.32
C ASP A 452 14.74 -3.37 -13.52
N PRO A 453 14.30 -4.64 -13.40
CA PRO A 453 14.33 -5.59 -14.52
C PRO A 453 13.55 -5.10 -15.75
N LEU A 454 12.58 -4.22 -15.56
CA LEU A 454 11.76 -3.67 -16.64
C LEU A 454 12.42 -2.49 -17.36
N CYS A 455 13.51 -1.92 -16.83
CA CYS A 455 14.14 -0.71 -17.37
C CYS A 455 15.61 -0.94 -17.71
N GLY A 456 16.04 -0.39 -18.84
CA GLY A 456 17.43 -0.41 -19.26
C GLY A 456 17.79 0.81 -20.09
N TRP A 457 19.08 1.13 -20.13
CA TRP A 457 19.58 2.29 -20.83
C TRP A 457 19.80 1.96 -22.31
N ASP A 458 19.14 2.69 -23.20
CA ASP A 458 19.39 2.61 -24.63
C ASP A 458 20.47 3.64 -25.02
N PRO A 459 21.69 3.21 -25.39
CA PRO A 459 22.75 4.13 -25.77
C PRO A 459 22.48 4.86 -27.09
N ALA A 460 21.64 4.30 -27.97
CA ALA A 460 21.33 4.93 -29.27
C ALA A 460 20.42 6.15 -29.10
N SER A 461 19.37 6.04 -28.27
CA SER A 461 18.50 7.17 -27.94
C SER A 461 19.01 8.04 -26.79
N GLY A 462 19.99 7.55 -26.02
CA GLY A 462 20.52 8.24 -24.84
C GLY A 462 19.48 8.39 -23.73
N ARG A 463 18.59 7.40 -23.56
CA ARG A 463 17.48 7.43 -22.60
C ARG A 463 17.28 6.07 -21.93
N CYS A 464 16.74 6.09 -20.71
CA CYS A 464 16.28 4.89 -20.04
C CYS A 464 14.89 4.51 -20.55
N ALA A 465 14.74 3.31 -21.08
CA ALA A 465 13.51 2.82 -21.70
C ALA A 465 13.10 1.47 -21.13
N ARG A 466 11.88 1.04 -21.43
CA ARG A 466 11.41 -0.28 -21.04
C ARG A 466 12.14 -1.36 -21.84
N VAL A 467 12.61 -2.40 -21.17
CA VAL A 467 13.28 -3.53 -21.82
C VAL A 467 12.27 -4.36 -22.59
N SER A 468 12.57 -4.61 -23.86
CA SER A 468 11.89 -5.62 -24.69
C SER A 468 12.77 -6.87 -24.75
N ALA A 469 12.15 -8.05 -24.82
CA ALA A 469 12.84 -9.36 -24.76
C ALA A 469 13.88 -9.64 -25.87
N THR A 470 14.08 -8.70 -26.81
CA THR A 470 14.95 -8.83 -27.99
C THR A 470 16.01 -7.72 -28.11
N SER A 471 16.26 -6.96 -27.04
CA SER A 471 17.16 -5.80 -27.11
C SER A 471 18.57 -6.11 -26.59
N ASP A 472 19.40 -6.72 -27.43
CA ASP A 472 20.82 -7.03 -27.13
C ASP A 472 21.69 -5.77 -26.89
N SER A 473 21.20 -4.58 -27.26
CA SER A 473 21.94 -3.32 -27.18
C SER A 473 21.63 -2.47 -25.95
N VAL A 474 20.79 -2.94 -25.03
CA VAL A 474 20.39 -2.19 -23.83
C VAL A 474 21.32 -2.47 -22.67
N TRP A 475 21.76 -1.43 -21.97
CA TRP A 475 22.63 -1.55 -20.80
C TRP A 475 21.79 -1.65 -19.53
N GLN A 476 21.93 -2.78 -18.83
CA GLN A 476 21.19 -3.08 -17.62
C GLN A 476 22.05 -3.97 -16.71
N ASP A 477 21.97 -3.74 -15.40
CA ASP A 477 22.57 -4.62 -14.39
C ASP A 477 21.65 -4.69 -13.16
N VAL A 478 20.78 -5.70 -13.16
CA VAL A 478 19.78 -5.91 -12.10
C VAL A 478 20.44 -6.45 -10.82
N GLU A 479 21.34 -7.43 -10.94
CA GLU A 479 21.94 -8.11 -9.79
C GLU A 479 22.89 -7.21 -8.99
N HIS A 480 23.68 -6.34 -9.63
CA HIS A 480 24.70 -5.58 -8.91
C HIS A 480 24.52 -4.05 -8.99
N GLY A 481 23.85 -3.54 -10.03
CA GLY A 481 23.70 -2.09 -10.23
C GLY A 481 25.03 -1.37 -10.49
N THR A 482 25.99 -2.00 -11.16
CA THR A 482 27.34 -1.45 -11.39
C THR A 482 27.39 -0.40 -12.51
N ALA A 483 26.92 0.82 -12.20
CA ALA A 483 26.88 1.92 -13.17
C ALA A 483 28.24 2.27 -13.79
N GLU A 484 29.33 2.28 -13.00
CA GLU A 484 30.66 2.66 -13.48
C GLU A 484 31.18 1.74 -14.59
N LYS A 485 30.85 0.45 -14.55
CA LYS A 485 31.26 -0.55 -15.55
C LYS A 485 30.26 -0.62 -16.70
N THR A 486 28.97 -0.66 -16.39
CA THR A 486 27.91 -0.87 -17.37
C THR A 486 27.70 0.34 -18.28
N CYS A 487 28.01 1.54 -17.79
CA CYS A 487 27.94 2.77 -18.59
C CYS A 487 29.28 3.11 -19.30
N GLN A 488 30.28 2.20 -19.32
CA GLN A 488 31.54 2.42 -20.03
C GLN A 488 31.30 2.39 -21.54
N GLY A 489 31.24 3.58 -22.14
CA GLY A 489 30.87 3.75 -23.55
C GLY A 489 29.79 4.80 -23.76
N SER A 490 29.09 5.27 -22.70
CA SER A 490 28.33 6.53 -22.79
C SER A 490 29.32 7.68 -22.74
N LEU A 491 30.13 7.83 -23.79
CA LEU A 491 30.47 9.17 -24.22
C LEU A 491 29.15 9.76 -24.73
N PRO A 492 28.60 10.80 -24.09
CA PRO A 492 27.43 11.45 -24.62
C PRO A 492 27.81 11.93 -26.01
N VAL A 493 26.94 11.67 -26.97
CA VAL A 493 27.02 12.33 -28.27
C VAL A 493 26.87 13.83 -28.01
N ALA A 494 27.99 14.50 -27.80
CA ALA A 494 28.15 15.92 -28.02
C ALA A 494 28.95 16.08 -29.30
N PRO A 495 28.52 16.90 -30.26
CA PRO A 495 29.39 17.30 -31.34
C PRO A 495 30.57 18.07 -30.72
N ARG A 496 31.75 17.45 -30.71
CA ARG A 496 33.07 18.05 -30.43
C ARG A 496 33.19 18.82 -29.10
N CYS A 497 33.54 18.14 -28.01
CA CYS A 497 34.26 18.76 -26.88
C CYS A 497 35.07 17.73 -26.07
N VAL A 498 36.38 17.98 -25.89
CA VAL A 498 37.38 17.02 -25.38
C VAL A 498 37.77 17.31 -23.91
N THR A 499 36.87 17.88 -23.09
CA THR A 499 37.18 18.08 -21.65
C THR A 499 36.00 17.80 -20.72
N HIS A 500 36.30 17.14 -19.59
CA HIS A 500 35.39 16.80 -18.47
C HIS A 500 34.54 17.97 -17.92
N LYS A 501 34.93 19.22 -18.22
CA LYS A 501 34.27 20.44 -17.75
C LYS A 501 33.00 20.82 -18.54
N CYS A 502 32.80 20.30 -19.75
CA CYS A 502 31.61 20.59 -20.57
C CYS A 502 30.44 19.61 -20.38
N PHE A 503 30.66 18.46 -19.75
CA PHE A 503 29.66 17.40 -19.62
C PHE A 503 28.47 17.82 -18.73
N TYR A 504 28.74 18.52 -17.63
CA TYR A 504 27.70 18.89 -16.65
C TYR A 504 26.89 20.12 -17.04
N ALA A 505 27.38 20.93 -17.99
CA ALA A 505 26.74 22.17 -18.43
C ALA A 505 25.54 21.94 -19.39
N LEU A 506 25.38 20.73 -19.93
CA LEU A 506 24.33 20.39 -20.91
C LEU A 506 23.11 19.68 -20.28
N ILE A 507 23.21 19.19 -19.05
CA ILE A 507 22.14 18.40 -18.38
C ILE A 507 21.52 19.16 -17.20
N LEU A 508 22.28 20.02 -16.52
CA LEU A 508 21.80 20.81 -15.38
C LEU A 508 22.04 22.29 -15.64
N SER A 509 20.94 23.05 -15.76
CA SER A 509 21.01 24.52 -15.78
C SER A 509 21.49 24.99 -14.40
N PRO A 510 22.64 25.70 -14.31
CA PRO A 510 23.14 26.18 -13.04
C PRO A 510 22.16 27.18 -12.43
N VAL A 511 21.87 27.02 -11.14
CA VAL A 511 20.98 27.93 -10.41
C VAL A 511 21.78 29.17 -10.02
N GLU A 512 21.42 30.33 -10.57
CA GLU A 512 22.04 31.59 -10.20
C GLU A 512 21.47 32.12 -8.88
N VAL A 513 22.36 32.49 -7.96
CA VAL A 513 22.04 33.04 -6.65
C VAL A 513 22.77 34.36 -6.50
N TYR A 514 22.00 35.45 -6.41
CA TYR A 514 22.52 36.80 -6.21
C TYR A 514 22.35 37.21 -4.75
N THR A 515 23.44 37.63 -4.11
CA THR A 515 23.47 37.98 -2.68
C THR A 515 24.35 39.21 -2.44
N ASP A 516 24.05 39.95 -1.39
CA ASP A 516 24.90 41.03 -0.90
C ASP A 516 25.96 40.48 0.08
N LEU A 517 27.09 41.16 0.23
CA LEU A 517 28.13 40.71 1.17
C LEU A 517 27.59 40.74 2.60
N ASN A 518 28.02 39.78 3.41
CA ASN A 518 27.58 39.51 4.78
C ASN A 518 26.11 39.04 4.91
N GLU A 519 25.46 38.63 3.83
CA GLU A 519 24.19 37.90 3.90
C GLU A 519 24.39 36.39 4.05
N VAL A 520 23.43 35.72 4.67
CA VAL A 520 23.44 34.26 4.79
C VAL A 520 22.88 33.63 3.50
N VAL A 521 23.69 32.80 2.85
CA VAL A 521 23.31 32.04 1.66
C VAL A 521 22.92 30.62 2.08
N LYS A 522 21.73 30.16 1.64
CA LYS A 522 21.28 28.77 1.82
C LYS A 522 21.03 28.13 0.45
N LEU A 523 21.86 27.16 0.10
CA LEU A 523 21.72 26.34 -1.11
C LEU A 523 21.01 25.04 -0.76
N LYS A 524 19.98 24.67 -1.52
CA LYS A 524 19.25 23.42 -1.32
C LYS A 524 19.83 22.33 -2.21
N CYS A 525 19.73 21.08 -1.80
CA CYS A 525 20.00 19.95 -2.68
C CYS A 525 19.01 18.84 -2.39
N SER A 526 18.43 18.29 -3.44
CA SER A 526 17.47 17.18 -3.34
C SER A 526 18.19 15.88 -3.63
N LYS A 527 17.95 14.85 -2.80
CA LYS A 527 18.42 13.50 -3.07
C LYS A 527 17.74 12.97 -4.32
N THR A 528 18.53 12.48 -5.28
CA THR A 528 18.02 11.76 -6.46
C THR A 528 17.60 10.33 -6.13
N SER A 529 18.15 9.77 -5.04
CA SER A 529 17.77 8.49 -4.46
C SER A 529 17.80 8.52 -2.93
N ASN A 530 16.87 7.81 -2.30
CA ASN A 530 16.85 7.61 -0.84
C ASN A 530 18.06 6.81 -0.31
N LEU A 531 18.76 6.06 -1.17
CA LEU A 531 19.96 5.32 -0.81
C LEU A 531 21.25 6.14 -0.99
N ALA A 532 21.15 7.32 -1.61
CA ALA A 532 22.31 8.14 -1.91
C ALA A 532 22.69 9.07 -0.74
N THR A 533 23.99 9.27 -0.58
CA THR A 533 24.54 10.27 0.34
C THR A 533 24.93 11.53 -0.43
N LEU A 534 24.68 12.71 0.16
CA LEU A 534 25.03 13.98 -0.45
C LEU A 534 26.29 14.57 0.18
N TYR A 535 27.13 15.20 -0.62
CA TYR A 535 28.20 16.06 -0.13
C TYR A 535 28.39 17.28 -1.04
N TRP A 536 29.04 18.31 -0.52
CA TRP A 536 29.25 19.57 -1.22
C TRP A 536 30.72 19.80 -1.55
N LYS A 537 30.99 20.31 -2.75
CA LYS A 537 32.31 20.79 -3.18
C LYS A 537 32.18 22.13 -3.89
N SER A 538 33.22 22.97 -3.84
CA SER A 538 33.30 24.19 -4.63
C SER A 538 34.45 24.14 -5.62
N SER A 539 34.44 25.06 -6.59
CA SER A 539 35.58 25.26 -7.48
C SER A 539 36.87 25.66 -6.76
N LYS A 540 36.77 26.15 -5.52
CA LYS A 540 37.91 26.61 -4.70
C LYS A 540 38.38 25.57 -3.68
N ALA A 541 37.50 24.67 -3.21
CA ALA A 541 37.83 23.68 -2.17
C ALA A 541 36.96 22.42 -2.23
N SER A 542 37.58 21.26 -2.00
CA SER A 542 36.93 19.96 -1.79
C SER A 542 37.80 19.10 -0.85
N PRO A 543 37.35 18.75 0.37
CA PRO A 543 36.07 19.10 0.99
C PRO A 543 35.98 20.59 1.39
N LEU A 544 34.76 21.08 1.60
CA LEU A 544 34.53 22.46 2.03
C LEU A 544 35.03 22.69 3.49
N PRO A 545 35.67 23.84 3.79
CA PRO A 545 36.14 24.15 5.14
C PRO A 545 34.99 24.29 6.15
N LYS A 546 34.97 23.44 7.18
CA LYS A 546 33.89 23.41 8.19
C LYS A 546 33.70 24.70 8.99
N HIS A 547 34.69 25.58 9.02
CA HIS A 547 34.59 26.87 9.71
C HIS A 547 33.85 27.95 8.90
N LEU A 548 33.67 27.75 7.59
CA LEU A 548 32.96 28.68 6.69
C LEU A 548 31.60 28.15 6.25
N PHE A 549 31.43 26.83 6.26
CA PHE A 549 30.26 26.14 5.71
C PHE A 549 29.70 25.15 6.71
N PHE A 550 28.38 25.13 6.85
CA PHE A 550 27.68 24.10 7.61
C PHE A 550 26.51 23.52 6.82
N THR A 551 26.22 22.24 7.07
CA THR A 551 25.11 21.52 6.44
C THR A 551 23.88 21.60 7.33
N SER A 552 22.77 22.06 6.78
CA SER A 552 21.45 22.09 7.44
C SER A 552 20.87 20.69 7.60
N ARG A 553 19.84 20.52 8.45
CA ARG A 553 19.12 19.24 8.62
C ARG A 553 18.54 18.69 7.31
N ASP A 554 18.16 19.56 6.39
CA ASP A 554 17.65 19.22 5.05
C ASP A 554 18.78 18.98 4.02
N GLU A 555 20.01 18.70 4.46
CA GLU A 555 21.19 18.45 3.60
C GLU A 555 21.61 19.65 2.72
N GLY A 556 21.04 20.84 3.00
CA GLY A 556 21.38 22.09 2.32
C GLY A 556 22.68 22.73 2.85
N LEU A 557 23.43 23.41 2.00
CA LEU A 557 24.66 24.13 2.36
C LEU A 557 24.32 25.55 2.81
N VAL A 558 24.88 25.97 3.95
CA VAL A 558 24.69 27.32 4.50
C VAL A 558 26.03 27.97 4.81
N PHE A 559 26.19 29.24 4.43
CA PHE A 559 27.40 30.03 4.66
C PHE A 559 27.12 31.54 4.58
N LEU A 560 28.07 32.35 5.04
CA LEU A 560 28.03 33.81 4.91
C LEU A 560 28.65 34.26 3.57
N ALA A 561 27.99 35.14 2.85
CA ALA A 561 28.49 35.71 1.60
C ALA A 561 29.69 36.62 1.85
N THR A 562 30.87 36.20 1.39
CA THR A 562 32.14 36.93 1.46
C THR A 562 32.86 36.76 0.12
N PRO A 563 33.86 37.61 -0.22
CA PRO A 563 34.62 37.44 -1.46
C PRO A 563 35.19 36.01 -1.64
N ASP A 564 35.55 35.36 -0.53
CA ASP A 564 36.10 34.00 -0.53
C ASP A 564 35.03 32.92 -0.76
N THR A 565 33.81 33.14 -0.29
CA THR A 565 32.67 32.21 -0.43
C THR A 565 31.82 32.46 -1.68
N LEU A 566 32.09 33.48 -2.49
CA LEU A 566 31.48 33.61 -3.82
C LEU A 566 32.11 32.59 -4.80
N GLY A 567 31.30 32.00 -5.68
CA GLY A 567 31.80 31.04 -6.66
C GLY A 567 30.80 29.95 -7.06
N ILE A 568 31.34 28.85 -7.57
CA ILE A 568 30.59 27.72 -8.09
C ILE A 568 30.55 26.63 -7.02
N TYR A 569 29.35 26.16 -6.72
CA TYR A 569 29.10 25.07 -5.78
C TYR A 569 28.43 23.90 -6.48
N HIS A 570 28.87 22.70 -6.15
CA HIS A 570 28.32 21.45 -6.66
C HIS A 570 27.79 20.65 -5.47
N CYS A 571 26.52 20.27 -5.55
CA CYS A 571 26.01 19.18 -4.72
C CYS A 571 26.25 17.87 -5.46
N VAL A 572 26.94 16.94 -4.80
CA VAL A 572 27.29 15.63 -5.36
C VAL A 572 26.52 14.56 -4.60
N SER A 573 25.90 13.66 -5.35
CA SER A 573 25.20 12.48 -4.87
C SER A 573 26.09 11.26 -5.10
N VAL A 574 26.24 10.43 -4.07
CA VAL A 574 27.03 9.19 -4.13
C VAL A 574 26.15 8.00 -3.79
N GLU A 575 26.10 7.03 -4.69
CA GLU A 575 25.37 5.78 -4.51
C GLU A 575 26.18 4.61 -5.07
N GLN A 576 26.42 3.57 -4.26
CA GLN A 576 27.20 2.38 -4.66
C GLN A 576 28.57 2.73 -5.29
N GLY A 577 29.22 3.78 -4.77
CA GLY A 577 30.52 4.25 -5.26
C GLY A 577 30.47 5.14 -6.50
N TYR A 578 29.30 5.29 -7.14
CA TYR A 578 29.13 6.19 -8.28
C TYR A 578 28.82 7.62 -7.81
N GLU A 579 29.56 8.61 -8.31
CA GLU A 579 29.33 10.03 -8.03
C GLU A 579 28.59 10.73 -9.19
N GLU A 580 27.47 11.37 -8.88
CA GLU A 580 26.69 12.21 -9.81
C GLU A 580 26.55 13.63 -9.26
N ILE A 581 26.69 14.65 -10.11
CA ILE A 581 26.40 16.03 -9.69
C ILE A 581 24.88 16.21 -9.71
N ALA A 582 24.26 16.43 -8.55
CA ALA A 582 22.82 16.60 -8.42
C ALA A 582 22.38 18.02 -8.80
N THR A 583 23.11 19.04 -8.35
CA THR A 583 22.79 20.45 -8.62
C THR A 583 24.06 21.30 -8.68
N ILE A 584 24.05 22.33 -9.54
CA ILE A 584 25.12 23.34 -9.64
C ILE A 584 24.54 24.71 -9.27
N TYR A 585 25.26 25.44 -8.43
CA TYR A 585 24.92 26.80 -8.00
C TYR A 585 26.01 27.80 -8.39
N TYR A 586 25.60 28.94 -8.94
CA TYR A 586 26.47 30.10 -9.18
C TYR A 586 26.10 31.21 -8.20
N VAL A 587 26.94 31.39 -7.18
CA VAL A 587 26.72 32.40 -6.15
C VAL A 587 27.53 33.64 -6.50
N ARG A 588 26.83 34.74 -6.79
CA ARG A 588 27.41 36.00 -7.27
C ARG A 588 26.96 37.16 -6.39
N GLN A 589 27.81 38.18 -6.33
CA GLN A 589 27.45 39.44 -5.68
C GLN A 589 26.42 40.18 -6.54
N ARG A 590 25.39 40.74 -5.89
CA ARG A 590 24.44 41.64 -6.55
C ARG A 590 25.17 42.95 -6.87
N VAL A 591 25.18 43.34 -8.15
CA VAL A 591 25.78 44.62 -8.58
C VAL A 591 24.65 45.61 -8.83
N SER A 592 24.54 46.64 -8.00
CA SER A 592 23.63 47.76 -8.28
C SER A 592 24.14 48.56 -9.48
N PRO A 593 23.29 48.97 -10.43
CA PRO A 593 23.72 49.79 -11.56
C PRO A 593 24.27 51.12 -11.01
N ARG A 594 25.55 51.39 -11.29
CA ARG A 594 26.13 52.72 -11.08
C ARG A 594 25.45 53.67 -12.05
N ILE A 595 24.85 54.75 -11.54
CA ILE A 595 24.44 55.90 -12.35
C ILE A 595 25.71 56.40 -13.03
N ILE A 596 25.77 56.26 -14.36
CA ILE A 596 26.78 56.91 -15.18
C ILE A 596 26.32 58.35 -15.29
N ASP A 597 27.00 59.27 -14.59
CA ASP A 597 26.78 60.69 -14.74
C ASP A 597 27.36 61.12 -16.09
N THR A 598 26.55 61.03 -17.14
CA THR A 598 26.87 61.58 -18.46
C THR A 598 26.81 63.10 -18.36
N GLN A 599 27.99 63.74 -18.27
CA GLN A 599 28.13 65.18 -18.52
C GLN A 599 27.73 65.46 -19.98
N SER A 600 26.48 65.90 -20.19
CA SER A 600 26.05 66.51 -21.45
C SER A 600 26.59 67.93 -21.51
N ALA A 601 27.45 68.18 -22.50
CA ALA A 601 27.85 69.51 -22.92
C ALA A 601 26.59 70.30 -23.35
N GLU A 602 26.21 71.29 -22.55
CA GLU A 602 25.13 72.20 -22.88
C GLU A 602 25.68 73.49 -23.51
N VAL A 603 25.15 73.77 -24.69
CA VAL A 603 25.48 74.89 -25.56
C VAL A 603 24.99 76.20 -24.96
N ARG A 604 25.90 77.17 -24.95
CA ARG A 604 25.71 78.54 -24.46
C ARG A 604 24.80 79.33 -25.40
N THR A 605 23.68 79.85 -24.89
CA THR A 605 23.00 81.01 -25.49
C THR A 605 22.67 82.03 -24.40
N THR A 606 23.08 83.27 -24.63
CA THR A 606 23.10 84.44 -23.73
C THR A 606 21.88 85.34 -23.86
N THR A 607 21.35 85.84 -22.73
CA THR A 607 20.82 87.20 -22.44
C THR A 607 20.09 87.17 -21.06
N THR A 608 19.98 88.15 -20.16
CA THR A 608 20.57 89.47 -19.87
C THR A 608 20.05 89.92 -18.47
N ILE A 609 20.96 90.17 -17.51
CA ILE A 609 21.03 91.22 -16.46
C ILE A 609 19.83 91.55 -15.53
N GLN A 610 20.06 91.45 -14.20
CA GLN A 610 20.02 92.54 -13.17
C GLN A 610 20.34 91.96 -11.77
N ARG A 611 21.55 92.10 -11.19
CA ARG A 611 22.19 93.18 -10.37
C ARG A 611 21.71 93.32 -8.90
N THR A 612 22.69 93.11 -7.98
CA THR A 612 22.94 93.74 -6.65
C THR A 612 21.95 93.46 -5.49
N THR A 613 22.32 93.20 -4.22
CA THR A 613 23.47 93.63 -3.38
C THR A 613 23.48 92.86 -2.04
N GLU A 614 24.69 92.55 -1.52
CA GLU A 614 25.23 92.69 -0.13
C GLU A 614 24.29 92.59 1.10
N ALA A 615 24.51 91.66 2.06
CA ALA A 615 25.53 91.58 3.13
C ALA A 615 25.04 92.14 4.50
N LYS A 616 24.97 91.28 5.54
CA LYS A 616 25.76 91.33 6.79
C LYS A 616 25.17 90.47 7.92
N ASP A 617 26.10 89.87 8.66
CA ASP A 617 25.99 89.24 9.98
C ASP A 617 25.14 90.02 11.01
N GLN A 618 24.43 89.30 11.88
CA GLN A 618 24.82 89.16 13.30
C GLN A 618 23.87 88.27 14.14
N MET A 619 24.51 87.31 14.79
CA MET A 619 24.30 86.64 16.08
C MET A 619 23.29 87.22 17.12
N THR A 620 22.44 86.34 17.68
CA THR A 620 22.12 86.21 19.14
C THR A 620 21.32 84.90 19.37
N THR A 621 21.88 83.86 20.00
CA THR A 621 21.78 83.44 21.43
C THR A 621 20.34 83.33 21.95
N ILE A 622 19.83 82.16 22.37
CA ILE A 622 19.84 81.57 23.74
C ILE A 622 19.15 80.18 23.62
N LYS A 623 19.84 79.05 23.88
CA LYS A 623 19.88 78.22 25.13
C LYS A 623 18.54 77.57 25.50
N ILE A 624 18.36 76.37 26.08
CA ILE A 624 19.10 75.24 26.70
C ILE A 624 17.96 74.22 27.02
N SER A 625 18.04 72.88 27.04
CA SER A 625 18.83 71.88 27.83
C SER A 625 18.47 70.49 27.26
N GLN A 626 19.39 69.57 26.90
CA GLN A 626 20.29 68.72 27.71
C GLN A 626 19.54 67.86 28.76
N SER A 627 19.44 66.53 28.61
CA SER A 627 20.45 65.43 28.62
C SER A 627 20.59 64.83 30.03
N SER A 628 20.41 63.51 30.17
CA SER A 628 21.48 62.49 30.37
C SER A 628 21.65 62.17 31.87
N ASP A 629 22.11 61.02 32.37
CA ASP A 629 23.21 60.17 31.94
C ASP A 629 23.18 58.77 32.60
N THR A 630 24.09 57.95 32.07
CA THR A 630 24.51 56.56 32.35
C THR A 630 25.37 56.42 33.63
N GLN A 631 25.51 55.21 34.22
CA GLN A 631 26.81 54.51 34.48
C GLN A 631 26.80 53.30 35.49
N THR A 632 27.25 52.11 35.02
CA THR A 632 28.25 51.12 35.60
C THR A 632 28.11 50.54 37.04
N ILE A 633 28.60 49.34 37.49
CA ILE A 633 29.50 48.23 37.05
C ILE A 633 29.32 47.02 38.05
N THR A 634 29.79 45.80 37.67
CA THR A 634 30.21 44.59 38.45
C THR A 634 29.24 43.51 39.02
N GLU A 635 29.36 42.31 38.41
CA GLU A 635 29.75 40.97 38.93
C GLU A 635 28.96 40.10 39.95
N ASN A 636 28.81 38.84 39.52
CA ASN A 636 28.92 37.54 40.21
C ASN A 636 27.67 36.71 40.60
N LEU A 637 27.88 35.41 40.37
CA LEU A 637 27.00 34.23 40.35
C LEU A 637 26.99 33.53 41.73
N GLU A 638 25.96 32.70 41.94
CA GLU A 638 25.81 31.66 42.99
C GLU A 638 25.45 32.13 44.42
N ASP A 639 24.24 31.81 44.91
CA ASP A 639 24.09 30.69 45.86
C ASP A 639 22.62 30.32 46.16
N MET A 640 22.47 29.08 46.58
CA MET A 640 21.25 28.31 46.87
C MET A 640 20.71 28.55 48.30
N VAL A 641 19.38 28.34 48.46
CA VAL A 641 18.70 27.72 49.63
C VAL A 641 18.29 28.57 50.85
N ASN A 642 16.95 28.59 51.06
CA ASN A 642 16.14 28.35 52.28
C ASN A 642 15.20 29.44 52.87
N ARG A 643 13.91 29.03 52.91
CA ARG A 643 12.81 29.28 53.89
C ARG A 643 12.29 30.73 54.01
N SER A 644 10.99 31.01 54.14
CA SER A 644 9.94 30.29 54.89
C SER A 644 8.51 30.59 54.39
N GLU A 645 7.59 29.74 54.83
CA GLU A 645 6.16 29.61 54.55
C GLU A 645 5.29 30.86 54.82
N ALA A 646 4.24 31.04 54.00
CA ALA A 646 2.96 31.59 54.43
C ALA A 646 1.81 31.05 53.55
N GLN A 647 0.96 30.23 54.15
CA GLN A 647 -0.29 29.71 53.57
C GLN A 647 -1.27 30.85 53.26
N THR A 648 -1.85 30.86 52.06
CA THR A 648 -3.14 31.52 51.79
C THR A 648 -4.03 30.56 51.01
N ALA A 649 -5.11 30.10 51.64
CA ALA A 649 -6.12 29.26 51.02
C ALA A 649 -6.91 30.08 49.97
N LYS A 650 -6.88 29.64 48.71
CA LYS A 650 -7.73 30.19 47.63
C LYS A 650 -9.07 29.45 47.62
N SER A 651 -10.16 30.20 47.57
CA SER A 651 -11.53 29.69 47.48
C SER A 651 -11.86 29.32 46.02
N TYR A 652 -12.26 28.07 45.79
CA TYR A 652 -12.57 27.49 44.46
C TYR A 652 -14.04 27.68 44.02
N HIS A 653 -14.80 28.53 44.71
CA HIS A 653 -16.24 28.65 44.50
C HIS A 653 -16.61 29.21 43.12
N SER A 654 -15.81 30.13 42.57
CA SER A 654 -16.06 30.71 41.23
C SER A 654 -15.82 29.72 40.11
N GLU A 655 -14.79 28.86 40.24
CA GLU A 655 -14.49 27.82 39.25
C GLU A 655 -15.56 26.72 39.25
N LEU A 656 -16.07 26.34 40.42
CA LEU A 656 -17.14 25.35 40.54
C LEU A 656 -18.44 25.81 39.86
N VAL A 657 -18.77 27.10 39.96
CA VAL A 657 -19.96 27.69 39.30
C VAL A 657 -19.77 27.68 37.78
N ALA A 658 -18.58 28.02 37.28
CA ALA A 658 -18.28 27.99 35.85
C ALA A 658 -18.36 26.56 35.27
N VAL A 659 -17.79 25.57 35.98
CA VAL A 659 -17.86 24.16 35.57
C VAL A 659 -19.30 23.63 35.58
N SER A 660 -20.09 24.01 36.59
CA SER A 660 -21.51 23.62 36.68
C SER A 660 -22.34 24.18 35.52
N PHE A 661 -22.06 25.42 35.11
CA PHE A 661 -22.77 26.06 33.99
C PHE A 661 -22.38 25.42 32.64
N LEU A 662 -21.09 25.11 32.44
CA LEU A 662 -20.61 24.42 31.25
C LEU A 662 -21.19 23.00 31.14
N LEU A 663 -21.31 22.29 32.26
CA LEU A 663 -21.90 20.95 32.30
C LEU A 663 -23.38 20.99 31.91
N SER A 664 -24.14 21.96 32.44
CA SER A 664 -25.55 22.18 32.09
C SER A 664 -25.72 22.46 30.59
N LEU A 665 -24.87 23.32 30.02
CA LEU A 665 -24.91 23.64 28.60
C LEU A 665 -24.62 22.40 27.74
N CYS A 666 -23.65 21.58 28.14
CA CYS A 666 -23.29 20.36 27.43
C CYS A 666 -24.42 19.32 27.44
N VAL A 667 -25.10 19.14 28.59
CA VAL A 667 -26.26 18.26 28.71
C VAL A 667 -27.43 18.76 27.84
N CYS A 668 -27.67 20.06 27.80
CA CYS A 668 -28.69 20.65 26.92
C CYS A 668 -28.38 20.43 25.43
N LEU A 669 -27.12 20.59 25.01
CA LEU A 669 -26.70 20.35 23.63
C LEU A 669 -26.80 18.86 23.26
N LEU A 670 -26.46 17.94 24.18
CA LEU A 670 -26.67 16.51 23.97
C LEU A 670 -28.15 16.15 23.87
N GLY A 671 -29.00 16.75 24.72
CA GLY A 671 -30.46 16.57 24.65
C GLY A 671 -31.05 17.05 23.32
N LEU A 672 -30.62 18.23 22.84
CA LEU A 672 -31.03 18.75 21.54
C LEU A 672 -30.49 17.92 20.38
N GLY A 673 -29.26 17.41 20.49
CA GLY A 673 -28.67 16.49 19.52
C GLY A 673 -29.42 15.16 19.43
N LEU A 674 -29.80 14.58 20.58
CA LEU A 674 -30.62 13.36 20.65
C LEU A 674 -32.04 13.59 20.13
N PHE A 675 -32.63 14.76 20.39
CA PHE A 675 -33.94 15.14 19.85
C PHE A 675 -33.89 15.32 18.32
N TRP A 676 -32.85 15.97 17.80
CA TRP A 676 -32.61 16.07 16.36
C TRP A 676 -32.35 14.70 15.72
N TRP A 677 -31.59 13.83 16.38
CA TRP A 677 -31.34 12.47 15.91
C TRP A 677 -32.62 11.62 15.91
N SER A 678 -33.47 11.78 16.92
CA SER A 678 -34.81 11.19 16.98
C SER A 678 -35.71 11.68 15.82
N GLN A 679 -35.62 12.95 15.42
CA GLN A 679 -36.39 13.50 14.30
C GLN A 679 -35.85 13.06 12.93
N GLN A 680 -34.55 12.78 12.79
CA GLN A 680 -33.97 12.21 11.56
C GLN A 680 -34.12 10.67 11.46
N GLY A 681 -34.49 9.99 12.55
CA GLY A 681 -34.68 8.54 12.64
C GLY A 681 -35.93 7.96 11.97
N LYS A 682 -36.58 8.66 11.03
CA LYS A 682 -37.71 8.12 10.24
C LYS A 682 -37.29 7.25 9.04
N TRP A 683 -36.00 6.97 8.88
CA TRP A 683 -35.50 5.94 7.96
C TRP A 683 -34.97 4.76 8.79
N LYS A 684 -35.89 3.98 9.36
CA LYS A 684 -35.53 2.77 10.09
C LYS A 684 -35.30 1.63 9.09
N CYS A 685 -34.04 1.39 8.73
CA CYS A 685 -33.59 0.10 8.22
C CYS A 685 -33.60 -0.86 9.43
N VAL A 686 -34.73 -1.53 9.68
CA VAL A 686 -34.82 -2.60 10.69
C VAL A 686 -34.56 -3.93 9.99
N PRO A 687 -33.69 -4.81 10.50
CA PRO A 687 -33.66 -6.20 10.07
C PRO A 687 -35.06 -6.79 10.27
N GLN A 688 -35.65 -7.35 9.21
CA GLN A 688 -36.93 -8.03 9.35
C GLN A 688 -36.69 -9.29 10.21
N ASP A 689 -37.30 -9.33 11.41
CA ASP A 689 -37.22 -10.48 12.30
C ASP A 689 -37.72 -11.74 11.56
N ILE A 690 -36.90 -12.78 11.55
CA ILE A 690 -37.26 -14.11 11.05
C ILE A 690 -38.23 -14.71 12.09
N PRO A 691 -39.45 -15.14 11.71
CA PRO A 691 -40.34 -15.81 12.67
C PRO A 691 -39.75 -17.17 13.04
N GLU A 692 -39.36 -17.34 14.30
CA GLU A 692 -39.20 -18.67 14.91
C GLU A 692 -40.58 -19.33 14.99
N GLY A 693 -40.82 -20.33 14.15
CA GLY A 693 -42.08 -21.07 14.21
C GLY A 693 -42.30 -22.04 13.05
N ALA A 694 -41.56 -23.15 13.01
CA ALA A 694 -42.00 -24.37 12.33
C ALA A 694 -41.25 -25.58 12.88
N ASN A 695 -41.64 -26.03 14.08
CA ASN A 695 -41.48 -27.42 14.48
C ASN A 695 -42.79 -28.16 14.20
N SER A 696 -42.64 -29.41 13.74
CA SER A 696 -43.61 -30.50 13.66
C SER A 696 -44.84 -30.33 12.75
N ALA A 697 -44.82 -31.03 11.61
CA ALA A 697 -45.98 -31.78 11.14
C ALA A 697 -45.50 -33.00 10.33
N GLU A 698 -45.77 -34.18 10.87
CA GLU A 698 -45.64 -35.50 10.25
C GLU A 698 -46.63 -35.69 9.08
N ASN A 699 -46.23 -36.57 8.15
CA ASN A 699 -47.02 -37.52 7.36
C ASN A 699 -48.54 -37.27 7.17
N GLU A 700 -48.99 -37.13 5.91
CA GLU A 700 -49.60 -38.24 5.14
C GLU A 700 -49.94 -37.81 3.69
N PRO A 701 -50.10 -38.78 2.76
CA PRO A 701 -50.11 -38.54 1.32
C PRO A 701 -51.53 -38.28 0.79
N MET A 702 -51.65 -37.66 -0.39
CA MET A 702 -52.94 -37.51 -1.05
C MET A 702 -52.87 -37.92 -2.52
N LYS A 703 -53.43 -39.13 -2.75
CA LYS A 703 -54.05 -39.72 -3.96
C LYS A 703 -53.25 -39.91 -5.24
#